data_AF-A0A330TS30-F1
#
_entry.id   AF-A0A330TS30-F1
#
_cell.length_a   1.000
_cell.length_b   1.000
_cell.length_c   1.000
_cell.angle_alpha   90.00
_cell.angle_beta   90.00
_cell.angle_gamma   90.00
#
_symmetry.space_group_name_H-M   'P 1'
#
loop_
_entity.id
_entity.type
_entity.pdbx_description
1 polymer ?
#
loop_
_entity_poly.entity_id
_entity_poly.type
_entity_poly.pdbx_seq_one_letter_code
_entity_poly.pdbx_strand_id
1 'polypeptide(L)'
;MPALSLSLSVAEKVRLTAGMGMWSTHPIPHSTLGSVTLSDGPMGITGGRVDERDIALLSPCGLALGASWDRQLVSRVGGVIGQEALRTGTQALLAPNLNLLRSPLAGRAFELFGEDPRHIAELGAAWIDGVQRQGVGCIVKHMVCNDSETDRRTMNVVVDEATLREVYFWPFEVAASRGVWGMLTAYNRVNGIYCAEQYQAISQWLKRDLDWDGLVMSDWFGTQNGPASFRAGLDLEMPGPARHMGDHLLPALMDTDSDARRLDDAAARLARLAERVSHPLPWDSSAAAQAQRRHTLEEAAAAGFVLLHNRQRLLPLDAQAGQRLAVIGPNATTPCFQGGTFARVALMPGLISPLEAIRQRFSAAGVEISYAQGVESDYRIPPLHHLPLRTAAGERGLDVAYATAAGEVVHREVRDASSLIWFRDMPGVGDMLRLTERATVTVSCQFTAPVSGRYGFWIGGTGEVALQLNGERVAIFNGEALDGDIMGKLMQAPHTRLEFPLQAGESLTFRAEMALGSSIAHGIWFGCQPPQTIDLLQQAVDHARAADNVVLVIGETADAGLESIDRDATALPAHQVALIRAVCAANPRTVVVLNVAHPVDTGCLADAAAVMVVWYPGQEFGPALASVLAGDREPGGRLPVTFAQRLDDYPVRSLTPDAAGDLWYHERQQVGYRWFSARERPAAWAFGHGLGYADITLTAAALTGDEVDGLQLRCQLQNRAARDGKAVVQLYLRGPQTAWSALAEFAAVSVPAHDEATLTLDLPRHALQRWQVPAQEWQLASGPWHLAVGFASDDIRATFDFVLTPDGKISHRG
;
A
#
# COMPACT_ATOMS: atom_id res chain seq x y z
N MET A 1 -28.26 -18.73 -13.57
CA MET A 1 -27.13 -19.51 -13.02
C MET A 1 -27.44 -20.57 -11.95
N PRO A 2 -28.63 -20.70 -11.31
CA PRO A 2 -28.90 -21.81 -10.38
C PRO A 2 -28.69 -23.22 -10.97
N ALA A 3 -28.70 -23.33 -12.30
CA ALA A 3 -28.57 -24.60 -13.02
C ALA A 3 -27.18 -25.25 -12.94
N LEU A 4 -26.10 -24.49 -12.71
CA LEU A 4 -24.72 -25.02 -12.68
C LEU A 4 -24.36 -25.72 -11.36
N SER A 5 -24.87 -25.25 -10.21
CA SER A 5 -24.60 -25.92 -8.93
C SER A 5 -25.34 -27.25 -8.80
N LEU A 6 -26.49 -27.42 -9.48
CA LEU A 6 -27.30 -28.63 -9.39
C LEU A 6 -26.73 -29.83 -10.16
N SER A 7 -25.77 -29.63 -11.07
CA SER A 7 -25.19 -30.70 -11.90
C SER A 7 -23.86 -31.25 -11.39
N LEU A 8 -23.19 -30.58 -10.44
CA LEU A 8 -21.92 -31.04 -9.89
C LEU A 8 -22.14 -32.09 -8.80
N SER A 9 -21.30 -33.12 -8.80
CA SER A 9 -21.20 -34.04 -7.67
C SER A 9 -20.72 -33.31 -6.41
N VAL A 10 -21.01 -33.88 -5.25
CA VAL A 10 -20.53 -33.40 -3.96
C VAL A 10 -18.99 -33.25 -3.96
N ALA A 11 -18.26 -34.25 -4.46
CA ALA A 11 -16.81 -34.23 -4.48
C ALA A 11 -16.26 -33.10 -5.36
N GLU A 12 -16.89 -32.83 -6.51
CA GLU A 12 -16.51 -31.70 -7.37
C GLU A 12 -16.73 -30.36 -6.66
N LYS A 13 -17.90 -30.15 -6.04
CA LYS A 13 -18.19 -28.92 -5.29
C LYS A 13 -17.21 -28.72 -4.15
N VAL A 14 -16.91 -29.78 -3.41
CA VAL A 14 -15.96 -29.74 -2.29
C VAL A 14 -14.59 -29.27 -2.76
N ARG A 15 -14.07 -29.82 -3.87
CA ARG A 15 -12.78 -29.38 -4.44
C ARG A 15 -12.74 -27.91 -4.83
N LEU A 16 -13.85 -27.34 -5.31
CA LEU A 16 -13.92 -25.92 -5.66
C LEU A 16 -13.68 -25.01 -4.46
N THR A 17 -13.94 -25.47 -3.23
CA THR A 17 -13.75 -24.68 -2.00
C THR A 17 -12.30 -24.47 -1.58
N ALA A 18 -11.33 -24.90 -2.40
CA ALA A 18 -9.92 -24.67 -2.17
C ALA A 18 -9.18 -24.27 -3.47
N GLY A 19 -8.05 -23.59 -3.31
CA GLY A 19 -7.13 -23.30 -4.41
C GLY A 19 -6.54 -24.58 -5.01
N MET A 20 -6.31 -24.57 -6.32
CA MET A 20 -5.55 -25.62 -7.00
C MET A 20 -4.04 -25.41 -6.85
N GLY A 21 -3.62 -24.15 -7.01
CA GLY A 21 -2.21 -23.74 -6.97
C GLY A 21 -2.00 -22.57 -6.02
N MET A 22 -0.78 -21.99 -6.08
CA MET A 22 -0.45 -20.81 -5.30
C MET A 22 -1.37 -19.62 -5.64
N TRP A 23 -1.73 -19.47 -6.92
CA TRP A 23 -2.42 -18.29 -7.46
C TRP A 23 -3.64 -18.66 -8.33
N SER A 24 -4.17 -19.88 -8.19
CA SER A 24 -5.20 -20.36 -9.12
C SER A 24 -6.26 -21.21 -8.45
N THR A 25 -7.51 -21.04 -8.87
CA THR A 25 -8.63 -21.87 -8.42
C THR A 25 -8.63 -23.22 -9.11
N HIS A 26 -9.39 -24.19 -8.61
CA HIS A 26 -9.73 -25.35 -9.43
C HIS A 26 -10.56 -24.93 -10.66
N PRO A 27 -10.42 -25.64 -11.80
CA PRO A 27 -11.27 -25.39 -12.93
C PRO A 27 -12.75 -25.62 -12.60
N ILE A 28 -13.61 -24.68 -12.99
CA ILE A 28 -15.06 -24.85 -12.82
C ILE A 28 -15.52 -25.83 -13.92
N PRO A 29 -16.09 -27.00 -13.58
CA PRO A 29 -16.53 -27.96 -14.60
C PRO A 29 -17.53 -27.32 -15.56
N HIS A 30 -17.38 -27.61 -16.86
CA HIS A 30 -18.17 -27.04 -17.96
C HIS A 30 -18.00 -25.53 -18.23
N SER A 31 -17.11 -24.85 -17.51
CA SER A 31 -16.67 -23.50 -17.88
C SER A 31 -15.63 -23.53 -19.00
N THR A 32 -15.70 -22.58 -19.93
CA THR A 32 -14.69 -22.38 -20.98
C THR A 32 -13.42 -21.71 -20.46
N LEU A 33 -13.46 -21.09 -19.28
CA LEU A 33 -12.33 -20.39 -18.66
C LEU A 33 -11.26 -21.33 -18.11
N GLY A 34 -11.62 -22.58 -17.81
CA GLY A 34 -10.79 -23.46 -17.00
C GLY A 34 -10.71 -22.93 -15.56
N SER A 35 -9.55 -22.40 -15.16
CA SER A 35 -9.21 -21.91 -13.81
C SER A 35 -9.15 -20.38 -13.75
N VAL A 36 -9.50 -19.79 -12.60
CA VAL A 36 -9.32 -18.36 -12.35
C VAL A 36 -7.92 -18.10 -11.79
N THR A 37 -7.15 -17.24 -12.45
CA THR A 37 -5.81 -16.79 -12.01
C THR A 37 -5.91 -15.51 -11.19
N LEU A 38 -5.33 -15.57 -10.00
CA LEU A 38 -5.27 -14.49 -9.01
C LEU A 38 -3.86 -13.85 -9.00
N SER A 39 -3.74 -12.60 -8.59
CA SER A 39 -2.44 -12.03 -8.23
C SER A 39 -2.58 -10.89 -7.21
N ASP A 40 -1.54 -10.66 -6.41
CA ASP A 40 -1.34 -9.39 -5.71
C ASP A 40 -0.95 -8.29 -6.69
N GLY A 41 -1.10 -7.01 -6.39
CA GLY A 41 -1.81 -6.42 -5.25
C GLY A 41 -1.97 -4.91 -5.49
N PRO A 42 -2.41 -4.12 -4.51
CA PRO A 42 -3.07 -2.81 -4.72
C PRO A 42 -2.30 -1.70 -5.44
N MET A 43 -0.98 -1.85 -5.65
CA MET A 43 -0.16 -0.89 -6.39
C MET A 43 0.22 -1.37 -7.81
N GLY A 44 -0.02 -2.62 -8.18
CA GLY A 44 0.49 -3.21 -9.42
C GLY A 44 0.44 -4.73 -9.41
N ILE A 45 0.56 -5.33 -10.59
CA ILE A 45 0.55 -6.78 -10.72
C ILE A 45 1.89 -7.34 -10.25
N THR A 46 1.83 -8.30 -9.35
CA THR A 46 2.98 -9.10 -8.93
C THR A 46 3.06 -10.32 -9.85
N GLY A 47 4.26 -10.67 -10.30
CA GLY A 47 4.46 -11.87 -11.11
C GLY A 47 4.02 -13.12 -10.36
N GLY A 48 3.49 -14.12 -11.06
CA GLY A 48 3.18 -15.43 -10.46
C GLY A 48 4.42 -16.15 -9.93
N ARG A 49 5.61 -15.68 -10.32
CA ARG A 49 6.94 -16.04 -9.80
C ARG A 49 7.52 -14.76 -9.18
N VAL A 50 8.06 -14.82 -7.97
CA VAL A 50 8.72 -13.66 -7.36
C VAL A 50 10.06 -13.42 -8.06
N ASP A 51 9.97 -12.69 -9.18
CA ASP A 51 11.02 -12.58 -10.18
C ASP A 51 11.16 -11.13 -10.66
N GLU A 52 12.37 -10.56 -10.61
CA GLU A 52 12.64 -9.19 -11.04
C GLU A 52 12.42 -8.96 -12.54
N ARG A 53 12.27 -10.05 -13.31
CA ARG A 53 12.03 -10.02 -14.76
C ARG A 53 10.54 -9.96 -15.09
N ASP A 54 9.66 -10.27 -14.14
CA ASP A 54 8.20 -10.21 -14.31
C ASP A 54 7.69 -8.76 -14.14
N ILE A 55 8.19 -7.87 -14.99
CA ILE A 55 7.96 -6.42 -14.90
C ILE A 55 6.48 -6.09 -15.04
N ALA A 56 5.99 -5.19 -14.19
CA ALA A 56 4.67 -4.58 -14.32
C ALA A 56 4.67 -3.08 -13.99
N LEU A 57 3.59 -2.41 -14.38
CA LEU A 57 3.36 -1.02 -14.01
C LEU A 57 3.11 -0.88 -12.51
N LEU A 58 3.72 0.14 -11.91
CA LEU A 58 3.58 0.49 -10.50
C LEU A 58 2.84 1.83 -10.33
N SER A 59 1.64 1.80 -9.76
CA SER A 59 0.90 3.01 -9.40
C SER A 59 1.41 3.66 -8.11
N PRO A 60 1.01 4.91 -7.84
CA PRO A 60 1.12 5.48 -6.51
C PRO A 60 0.47 4.57 -5.45
N CYS A 61 1.01 4.63 -4.23
CA CYS A 61 0.54 3.82 -3.11
C CYS A 61 -0.84 4.27 -2.61
N GLY A 62 -1.46 3.47 -1.73
CA GLY A 62 -2.79 3.75 -1.17
C GLY A 62 -2.87 5.15 -0.56
N LEU A 63 -1.86 5.56 0.22
CA LEU A 63 -1.84 6.89 0.84
C LEU A 63 -1.66 8.01 -0.18
N ALA A 64 -0.90 7.78 -1.26
CA ALA A 64 -0.78 8.76 -2.34
C ALA A 64 -2.11 8.97 -3.08
N LEU A 65 -2.80 7.86 -3.38
CA LEU A 65 -4.14 7.89 -3.99
C LEU A 65 -5.17 8.48 -3.04
N GLY A 66 -5.07 8.16 -1.76
CA GLY A 66 -5.82 8.77 -0.68
C GLY A 66 -5.63 10.28 -0.65
N ALA A 67 -4.39 10.72 -0.69
CA ALA A 67 -4.04 12.14 -0.67
C ALA A 67 -4.59 12.91 -1.87
N SER A 68 -4.97 12.23 -2.96
CA SER A 68 -5.61 12.89 -4.10
C SER A 68 -7.04 13.35 -3.79
N TRP A 69 -7.78 12.72 -2.88
CA TRP A 69 -9.20 13.02 -2.63
C TRP A 69 -10.06 13.08 -3.91
N ASP A 70 -9.68 12.34 -4.95
CA ASP A 70 -10.27 12.40 -6.28
C ASP A 70 -10.74 11.01 -6.75
N ARG A 71 -12.05 10.77 -6.60
CA ARG A 71 -12.68 9.51 -7.01
C ARG A 71 -12.47 9.21 -8.49
N GLN A 72 -12.50 10.22 -9.36
CA GLN A 72 -12.38 9.99 -10.80
C GLN A 72 -10.96 9.59 -11.18
N LEU A 73 -9.97 10.28 -10.62
CA LEU A 73 -8.56 9.93 -10.81
C LEU A 73 -8.24 8.54 -10.25
N VAL A 74 -8.72 8.21 -9.05
CA VAL A 74 -8.53 6.88 -8.46
C VAL A 74 -9.19 5.78 -9.30
N SER A 75 -10.36 6.01 -9.89
CA SER A 75 -10.98 5.08 -10.86
C SER A 75 -10.13 4.93 -12.13
N ARG A 76 -9.55 6.02 -12.67
CA ARG A 76 -8.62 5.92 -13.82
C ARG A 76 -7.37 5.11 -13.49
N VAL A 77 -6.79 5.30 -12.30
CA VAL A 77 -5.65 4.49 -11.83
C VAL A 77 -6.05 3.02 -11.70
N GLY A 78 -7.21 2.71 -11.12
CA GLY A 78 -7.76 1.35 -11.13
C GLY A 78 -7.87 0.77 -12.54
N GLY A 79 -8.31 1.58 -13.51
CA GLY A 79 -8.32 1.20 -14.92
C GLY A 79 -6.94 0.87 -15.50
N VAL A 80 -5.89 1.63 -15.15
CA VAL A 80 -4.50 1.33 -15.56
C VAL A 80 -4.06 -0.04 -15.01
N ILE A 81 -4.35 -0.33 -13.74
CA ILE A 81 -4.00 -1.60 -13.11
C ILE A 81 -4.82 -2.76 -13.70
N GLY A 82 -6.11 -2.56 -13.96
CA GLY A 82 -6.94 -3.54 -14.65
C GLY A 82 -6.42 -3.85 -16.06
N GLN A 83 -5.97 -2.84 -16.81
CA GLN A 83 -5.35 -3.06 -18.12
C GLN A 83 -4.02 -3.82 -18.00
N GLU A 84 -3.23 -3.55 -16.95
CA GLU A 84 -2.00 -4.29 -16.70
C GLU A 84 -2.27 -5.77 -16.36
N ALA A 85 -3.35 -6.05 -15.63
CA ALA A 85 -3.81 -7.42 -15.39
C ALA A 85 -4.18 -8.14 -16.71
N LEU A 86 -4.80 -7.44 -17.68
CA LEU A 86 -5.06 -7.99 -19.01
C LEU A 86 -3.75 -8.37 -19.74
N ARG A 87 -2.71 -7.54 -19.62
CA ARG A 87 -1.40 -7.78 -20.23
C ARG A 87 -0.72 -9.02 -19.64
N THR A 88 -0.86 -9.25 -18.33
CA THR A 88 -0.23 -10.37 -17.62
C THR A 88 -1.09 -11.64 -17.58
N GLY A 89 -2.34 -11.58 -18.04
CA GLY A 89 -3.29 -12.69 -17.99
C GLY A 89 -3.88 -12.93 -16.58
N THR A 90 -3.79 -11.96 -15.69
CA THR A 90 -4.40 -11.99 -14.36
C THR A 90 -5.90 -11.69 -14.45
N GLN A 91 -6.73 -12.49 -13.80
CA GLN A 91 -8.19 -12.42 -13.93
C GLN A 91 -8.87 -11.84 -12.69
N ALA A 92 -8.27 -11.96 -11.50
CA ALA A 92 -8.71 -11.22 -10.33
C ALA A 92 -7.53 -10.77 -9.46
N LEU A 93 -7.67 -9.58 -8.87
CA LEU A 93 -6.67 -8.93 -8.05
C LEU A 93 -7.02 -9.00 -6.58
N LEU A 94 -6.03 -9.30 -5.74
CA LEU A 94 -6.12 -9.26 -4.29
C LEU A 94 -5.98 -7.82 -3.79
N ALA A 95 -6.95 -6.97 -4.16
CA ALA A 95 -6.93 -5.54 -3.96
C ALA A 95 -8.32 -4.90 -4.14
N PRO A 96 -8.53 -3.68 -3.62
CA PRO A 96 -7.60 -2.90 -2.80
C PRO A 96 -7.63 -3.30 -1.31
N ASN A 97 -6.73 -2.71 -0.51
CA ASN A 97 -6.77 -2.82 0.94
C ASN A 97 -7.66 -1.69 1.54
N LEU A 98 -8.71 -2.07 2.28
CA LEU A 98 -9.69 -1.17 2.89
C LEU A 98 -9.57 -1.07 4.42
N ASN A 99 -8.51 -1.64 5.01
CA ASN A 99 -8.17 -1.41 6.41
C ASN A 99 -7.79 0.05 6.67
N LEU A 100 -7.80 0.47 7.94
CA LEU A 100 -7.55 1.86 8.33
C LEU A 100 -6.12 2.02 8.82
N LEU A 101 -5.51 3.18 8.55
CA LEU A 101 -4.29 3.58 9.24
C LEU A 101 -4.63 4.01 10.68
N ARG A 102 -4.93 3.02 11.52
CA ARG A 102 -5.31 3.21 12.94
C ARG A 102 -4.18 3.81 13.77
N SER A 103 -2.94 3.44 13.44
CA SER A 103 -1.73 3.89 14.10
C SER A 103 -0.75 4.40 13.06
N PRO A 104 0.04 5.45 13.37
CA PRO A 104 1.11 5.87 12.47
C PRO A 104 2.19 4.78 12.36
N LEU A 105 2.20 3.74 13.21
CA LEU A 105 3.22 2.70 13.27
C LEU A 105 2.96 1.48 12.37
N ALA A 106 1.84 1.43 11.65
CA ALA A 106 1.42 0.24 10.92
C ALA A 106 2.38 -0.12 9.78
N GLY A 107 2.88 -1.35 9.75
CA GLY A 107 3.84 -1.81 8.74
C GLY A 107 3.34 -1.69 7.30
N ARG A 108 2.03 -1.87 7.09
CA ARG A 108 1.39 -1.78 5.76
C ARG A 108 0.78 -0.42 5.46
N ALA A 109 1.23 0.66 6.11
CA ALA A 109 0.66 2.00 5.90
C ALA A 109 0.62 2.42 4.42
N PHE A 110 1.65 2.06 3.64
CA PHE A 110 1.71 2.33 2.19
C PHE A 110 0.53 1.74 1.41
N GLU A 111 -0.09 0.67 1.90
CA GLU A 111 -1.18 -0.03 1.23
C GLU A 111 -2.55 0.59 1.50
N LEU A 112 -2.67 1.43 2.54
CA LEU A 112 -3.93 1.95 3.05
C LEU A 112 -4.26 3.31 2.45
N PHE A 113 -5.54 3.63 2.26
CA PHE A 113 -5.95 4.94 1.72
C PHE A 113 -5.93 6.08 2.74
N GLY A 114 -5.94 5.80 4.05
CA GLY A 114 -5.95 6.83 5.08
C GLY A 114 -6.47 6.35 6.43
N GLU A 115 -6.92 7.28 7.27
CA GLU A 115 -7.43 6.99 8.63
C GLU A 115 -8.96 7.13 8.77
N ASP A 116 -9.65 7.54 7.71
CA ASP A 116 -11.08 7.83 7.74
C ASP A 116 -11.90 6.80 6.94
N PRO A 117 -12.91 6.16 7.53
CA PRO A 117 -13.68 5.12 6.86
C PRO A 117 -14.46 5.65 5.64
N ARG A 118 -14.97 6.89 5.63
CA ARG A 118 -15.70 7.48 4.47
C ARG A 118 -14.74 7.73 3.33
N HIS A 119 -13.61 8.34 3.63
CA HIS A 119 -12.55 8.56 2.67
C HIS A 119 -12.08 7.25 2.02
N ILE A 120 -11.80 6.23 2.83
CA ILE A 120 -11.36 4.90 2.37
C ILE A 120 -12.44 4.21 1.54
N ALA A 121 -13.69 4.17 2.02
CA ALA A 121 -14.79 3.51 1.32
C ALA A 121 -15.05 4.11 -0.07
N GLU A 122 -15.02 5.45 -0.17
CA GLU A 122 -15.31 6.17 -1.41
C GLU A 122 -14.20 5.99 -2.45
N LEU A 123 -12.93 6.14 -2.04
CA LEU A 123 -11.79 5.97 -2.96
C LEU A 123 -11.55 4.50 -3.30
N GLY A 124 -11.70 3.60 -2.32
CA GLY A 124 -11.62 2.15 -2.54
C GLY A 124 -12.66 1.67 -3.55
N ALA A 125 -13.92 2.11 -3.40
CA ALA A 125 -14.98 1.80 -4.38
C ALA A 125 -14.67 2.35 -5.78
N ALA A 126 -14.11 3.55 -5.88
CA ALA A 126 -13.72 4.12 -7.17
C ALA A 126 -12.59 3.30 -7.84
N TRP A 127 -11.60 2.86 -7.06
CA TRP A 127 -10.52 2.00 -7.55
C TRP A 127 -11.07 0.65 -8.07
N ILE A 128 -11.97 0.02 -7.31
CA ILE A 128 -12.63 -1.25 -7.67
C ILE A 128 -13.39 -1.10 -8.99
N ASP A 129 -14.19 -0.03 -9.13
CA ASP A 129 -14.92 0.26 -10.36
C ASP A 129 -13.98 0.40 -11.57
N GLY A 130 -12.84 1.09 -11.40
CA GLY A 130 -11.81 1.22 -12.43
C GLY A 130 -11.29 -0.11 -12.95
N VAL A 131 -10.94 -1.03 -12.04
CA VAL A 131 -10.43 -2.38 -12.37
C VAL A 131 -11.53 -3.24 -12.98
N GLN A 132 -12.71 -3.33 -12.33
CA GLN A 132 -13.78 -4.24 -12.77
C GLN A 132 -14.37 -3.85 -14.13
N ARG A 133 -14.31 -2.57 -14.53
CA ARG A 133 -14.65 -2.14 -15.90
C ARG A 133 -13.76 -2.75 -16.99
N GLN A 134 -12.57 -3.26 -16.64
CA GLN A 134 -11.71 -3.98 -17.58
C GLN A 134 -12.09 -5.46 -17.73
N GLY A 135 -13.09 -5.95 -16.97
CA GLY A 135 -13.44 -7.37 -16.87
C GLY A 135 -12.49 -8.17 -15.96
N VAL A 136 -11.80 -7.49 -15.04
CA VAL A 136 -10.88 -8.07 -14.06
C VAL A 136 -11.50 -7.97 -12.68
N GLY A 137 -11.50 -9.06 -11.90
CA GLY A 137 -12.12 -9.06 -10.57
C GLY A 137 -11.31 -8.34 -9.51
N CYS A 138 -12.01 -7.73 -8.55
CA CYS A 138 -11.40 -7.25 -7.30
C CYS A 138 -11.80 -8.15 -6.14
N ILE A 139 -10.81 -8.55 -5.35
CA ILE A 139 -10.96 -9.23 -4.08
C ILE A 139 -10.43 -8.28 -3.00
N VAL A 140 -11.32 -7.47 -2.39
CA VAL A 140 -10.93 -6.47 -1.38
C VAL A 140 -10.39 -7.14 -0.12
N LYS A 141 -9.42 -6.50 0.55
CA LYS A 141 -8.75 -7.06 1.71
C LYS A 141 -8.46 -6.03 2.81
N HIS A 142 -8.11 -6.41 4.04
CA HIS A 142 -8.32 -7.74 4.65
C HIS A 142 -9.47 -7.61 5.62
N MET A 143 -10.52 -8.38 5.40
CA MET A 143 -11.74 -8.32 6.20
C MET A 143 -11.58 -9.19 7.46
N VAL A 144 -11.40 -8.66 8.66
CA VAL A 144 -11.37 -7.23 9.05
C VAL A 144 -10.42 -7.00 10.23
N CYS A 145 -10.08 -5.74 10.49
CA CYS A 145 -9.22 -5.30 11.59
C CYS A 145 -7.77 -5.83 11.52
N ASN A 146 -7.24 -6.06 10.32
CA ASN A 146 -5.81 -6.33 10.12
C ASN A 146 -5.01 -5.03 10.11
N ASP A 147 -5.08 -4.26 11.19
CA ASP A 147 -4.47 -2.93 11.31
C ASP A 147 -3.11 -2.96 12.06
N SER A 148 -2.57 -4.16 12.31
CA SER A 148 -1.25 -4.44 12.90
C SER A 148 -0.64 -5.65 12.20
N GLU A 149 0.68 -5.62 11.99
CA GLU A 149 1.42 -6.75 11.44
C GLU A 149 2.01 -7.66 12.52
N THR A 150 2.21 -7.12 13.73
CA THR A 150 2.74 -7.83 14.90
C THR A 150 1.79 -8.97 15.29
N ASP A 151 2.29 -10.20 15.28
CA ASP A 151 1.53 -11.42 15.58
C ASP A 151 0.23 -11.56 14.79
N ARG A 152 0.13 -10.99 13.58
CA ARG A 152 -1.12 -10.91 12.78
C ARG A 152 -1.89 -12.22 12.60
N ARG A 153 -1.20 -13.37 12.68
CA ARG A 153 -1.78 -14.72 12.55
C ARG A 153 -2.43 -15.26 13.82
N THR A 154 -2.11 -14.69 14.97
CA THR A 154 -2.56 -15.19 16.29
C THR A 154 -3.18 -14.12 17.16
N MET A 155 -2.90 -12.84 16.90
CA MET A 155 -3.46 -11.72 17.65
C MET A 155 -5.00 -11.72 17.62
N ASN A 156 -5.58 -11.23 18.70
CA ASN A 156 -7.02 -11.06 18.85
C ASN A 156 -7.37 -9.58 19.04
N VAL A 157 -8.04 -9.00 18.06
CA VAL A 157 -8.56 -7.64 18.18
C VAL A 157 -9.78 -7.65 19.09
N VAL A 158 -9.75 -6.83 20.14
CA VAL A 158 -10.87 -6.65 21.06
C VAL A 158 -11.53 -5.29 20.80
N VAL A 159 -12.76 -5.32 20.28
CA VAL A 159 -13.49 -4.14 19.79
C VAL A 159 -14.99 -4.28 20.03
N ASP A 160 -15.66 -3.20 20.42
CA ASP A 160 -17.12 -3.20 20.54
C ASP A 160 -17.81 -3.21 19.17
N GLU A 161 -19.00 -3.80 19.10
CA GLU A 161 -19.68 -4.02 17.82
C GLU A 161 -20.04 -2.71 17.09
N ALA A 162 -20.43 -1.66 17.81
CA ALA A 162 -20.73 -0.38 17.18
C ALA A 162 -19.49 0.20 16.51
N THR A 163 -18.32 0.17 17.18
CA THR A 163 -17.05 0.55 16.56
C THR A 163 -16.70 -0.33 15.37
N LEU A 164 -16.84 -1.65 15.48
CA LEU A 164 -16.57 -2.57 14.38
C LEU A 164 -17.44 -2.25 13.16
N ARG A 165 -18.75 -2.04 13.36
CA ARG A 165 -19.73 -1.75 12.31
C ARG A 165 -19.57 -0.38 11.71
N GLU A 166 -19.28 0.65 12.50
CA GLU A 166 -19.24 2.04 12.03
C GLU A 166 -17.89 2.46 11.43
N VAL A 167 -16.80 1.75 11.76
CA VAL A 167 -15.45 2.14 11.36
C VAL A 167 -14.77 1.08 10.51
N TYR A 168 -14.53 -0.10 11.07
CA TYR A 168 -13.61 -1.07 10.46
C TYR A 168 -14.27 -1.94 9.40
N PHE A 169 -15.53 -2.33 9.61
CA PHE A 169 -16.27 -3.16 8.67
C PHE A 169 -16.98 -2.37 7.59
N TRP A 170 -17.35 -1.12 7.88
CA TRP A 170 -18.15 -0.31 6.99
C TRP A 170 -17.55 -0.11 5.57
N PRO A 171 -16.23 0.11 5.39
CA PRO A 171 -15.65 0.19 4.04
C PRO A 171 -15.89 -1.07 3.19
N PHE A 172 -15.92 -2.26 3.80
CA PHE A 172 -16.21 -3.52 3.13
C PHE A 172 -17.70 -3.63 2.78
N GLU A 173 -18.60 -3.21 3.68
CA GLU A 173 -20.04 -3.13 3.41
C GLU A 173 -20.35 -2.18 2.25
N VAL A 174 -19.69 -1.01 2.19
CA VAL A 174 -19.80 -0.09 1.05
C VAL A 174 -19.31 -0.75 -0.24
N ALA A 175 -18.16 -1.42 -0.22
CA ALA A 175 -17.65 -2.14 -1.39
C ALA A 175 -18.62 -3.24 -1.88
N ALA A 176 -19.23 -4.00 -0.96
CA ALA A 176 -20.28 -4.98 -1.29
C ALA A 176 -21.49 -4.33 -1.94
N SER A 177 -22.02 -3.25 -1.35
CA SER A 177 -23.17 -2.50 -1.87
C SER A 177 -22.91 -1.91 -3.27
N ARG A 178 -21.64 -1.70 -3.62
CA ARG A 178 -21.18 -1.18 -4.93
C ARG A 178 -20.70 -2.27 -5.88
N GLY A 179 -20.93 -3.54 -5.55
CA GLY A 179 -20.75 -4.67 -6.48
C GLY A 179 -19.31 -5.17 -6.62
N VAL A 180 -18.49 -5.11 -5.56
CA VAL A 180 -17.20 -5.83 -5.54
C VAL A 180 -17.41 -7.34 -5.70
N TRP A 181 -16.52 -8.02 -6.44
CA TRP A 181 -16.70 -9.42 -6.79
C TRP A 181 -16.22 -10.42 -5.74
N GLY A 182 -15.31 -10.02 -4.85
CA GLY A 182 -14.95 -10.85 -3.70
C GLY A 182 -14.29 -10.08 -2.57
N MET A 183 -14.09 -10.79 -1.45
CA MET A 183 -13.39 -10.30 -0.26
C MET A 183 -12.43 -11.36 0.25
N LEU A 184 -11.28 -10.92 0.75
CA LEU A 184 -10.27 -11.75 1.39
C LEU A 184 -10.28 -11.48 2.89
N THR A 185 -10.43 -12.53 3.70
CA THR A 185 -10.49 -12.42 5.15
C THR A 185 -9.11 -12.15 5.72
N ALA A 186 -9.03 -11.37 6.79
CA ALA A 186 -7.81 -11.16 7.55
C ALA A 186 -7.29 -12.43 8.26
N TYR A 187 -6.03 -12.38 8.69
CA TYR A 187 -5.40 -13.44 9.47
C TYR A 187 -5.86 -13.50 10.93
N ASN A 188 -6.08 -12.34 11.55
CA ASN A 188 -6.28 -12.21 12.98
C ASN A 188 -7.64 -12.72 13.46
N ARG A 189 -7.79 -12.77 14.79
CA ARG A 189 -9.08 -12.92 15.46
C ARG A 189 -9.69 -11.55 15.72
N VAL A 190 -11.03 -11.51 15.78
CA VAL A 190 -11.80 -10.38 16.28
C VAL A 190 -12.76 -10.92 17.32
N ASN A 191 -12.66 -10.41 18.56
CA ASN A 191 -13.46 -10.83 19.71
C ASN A 191 -13.45 -12.36 19.92
N GLY A 192 -12.27 -12.97 19.76
CA GLY A 192 -12.01 -14.39 20.01
C GLY A 192 -12.19 -15.32 18.81
N ILE A 193 -12.73 -14.84 17.69
CA ILE A 193 -13.05 -15.65 16.51
C ILE A 193 -12.16 -15.24 15.33
N TYR A 194 -11.53 -16.20 14.65
CA TYR A 194 -10.73 -15.93 13.43
C TYR A 194 -11.59 -15.29 12.35
N CYS A 195 -11.04 -14.34 11.59
CA CYS A 195 -11.80 -13.64 10.56
C CYS A 195 -12.41 -14.57 9.50
N ALA A 196 -11.72 -15.66 9.16
CA ALA A 196 -12.22 -16.74 8.29
C ALA A 196 -13.46 -17.48 8.84
N GLU A 197 -13.72 -17.36 10.15
CA GLU A 197 -14.77 -18.06 10.90
C GLU A 197 -15.88 -17.09 11.39
N GLN A 198 -15.86 -15.82 10.97
CA GLN A 198 -16.80 -14.78 11.39
C GLN A 198 -18.18 -14.91 10.71
N TYR A 199 -19.03 -15.81 11.21
CA TYR A 199 -20.39 -16.00 10.67
C TYR A 199 -21.21 -14.72 10.62
N GLN A 200 -21.12 -13.87 11.64
CA GLN A 200 -21.87 -12.62 11.70
C GLN A 200 -21.45 -11.67 10.57
N ALA A 201 -20.15 -11.47 10.36
CA ALA A 201 -19.66 -10.59 9.31
C ALA A 201 -19.92 -11.17 7.90
N ILE A 202 -19.59 -12.45 7.70
CA ILE A 202 -19.61 -13.08 6.39
C ILE A 202 -21.03 -13.46 5.98
N SER A 203 -21.71 -14.28 6.78
CA SER A 203 -23.00 -14.86 6.41
C SER A 203 -24.19 -13.99 6.76
N GLN A 204 -24.17 -13.28 7.90
CA GLN A 204 -25.26 -12.39 8.29
C GLN A 204 -25.18 -11.06 7.54
N TRP A 205 -24.21 -10.21 7.88
CA TRP A 205 -24.16 -8.85 7.36
C TRP A 205 -23.96 -8.79 5.84
N LEU A 206 -22.98 -9.50 5.27
CA LEU A 206 -22.72 -9.41 3.83
C LEU A 206 -23.70 -10.22 2.98
N LYS A 207 -23.73 -11.53 3.19
CA LYS A 207 -24.42 -12.43 2.25
C LYS A 207 -25.94 -12.38 2.38
N ARG A 208 -26.48 -12.16 3.58
CA ARG A 208 -27.94 -12.15 3.82
C ARG A 208 -28.51 -10.75 3.90
N ASP A 209 -27.98 -9.89 4.78
CA ASP A 209 -28.58 -8.58 5.03
C ASP A 209 -28.42 -7.64 3.83
N LEU A 210 -27.26 -7.68 3.16
CA LEU A 210 -27.00 -6.92 1.92
C LEU A 210 -27.36 -7.67 0.63
N ASP A 211 -27.74 -8.95 0.71
CA ASP A 211 -27.91 -9.84 -0.45
C ASP A 211 -26.70 -9.83 -1.41
N TRP A 212 -25.49 -9.73 -0.86
CA TRP A 212 -24.28 -9.65 -1.67
C TRP A 212 -23.91 -11.03 -2.24
N ASP A 213 -23.60 -11.06 -3.54
CA ASP A 213 -23.43 -12.28 -4.33
C ASP A 213 -21.97 -12.61 -4.70
N GLY A 214 -21.00 -11.81 -4.25
CA GLY A 214 -19.57 -12.09 -4.43
C GLY A 214 -19.04 -13.21 -3.54
N LEU A 215 -17.76 -13.57 -3.64
CA LEU A 215 -17.19 -14.66 -2.84
C LEU A 215 -16.32 -14.16 -1.68
N VAL A 216 -16.25 -14.92 -0.60
CA VAL A 216 -15.30 -14.70 0.49
C VAL A 216 -14.24 -15.79 0.48
N MET A 217 -12.97 -15.39 0.52
CA MET A 217 -11.83 -16.29 0.53
C MET A 217 -10.88 -16.02 1.68
N SER A 218 -10.04 -16.99 2.05
CA SER A 218 -9.03 -16.78 3.08
C SER A 218 -7.88 -15.94 2.56
N ASP A 219 -7.17 -15.26 3.46
CA ASP A 219 -5.76 -14.93 3.19
C ASP A 219 -4.94 -16.22 3.02
N TRP A 220 -3.71 -16.08 2.53
CA TRP A 220 -2.80 -17.20 2.28
C TRP A 220 -2.49 -17.95 3.56
N PHE A 221 -3.00 -19.18 3.70
CA PHE A 221 -2.90 -19.98 4.92
C PHE A 221 -3.64 -19.39 6.13
N GLY A 222 -4.65 -18.56 5.88
CA GLY A 222 -5.46 -17.90 6.92
C GLY A 222 -6.54 -18.79 7.55
N THR A 223 -6.86 -19.94 6.95
CA THR A 223 -7.85 -20.89 7.48
C THR A 223 -7.25 -21.70 8.63
N GLN A 224 -7.97 -21.82 9.75
CA GLN A 224 -7.55 -22.61 10.91
C GLN A 224 -8.42 -23.86 11.11
N ASN A 225 -9.74 -23.69 11.04
CA ASN A 225 -10.71 -24.78 11.12
C ASN A 225 -11.62 -24.79 9.88
N GLY A 226 -11.41 -25.78 9.01
CA GLY A 226 -12.14 -25.90 7.74
C GLY A 226 -13.65 -25.96 7.90
N PRO A 227 -14.21 -26.92 8.68
CA PRO A 227 -15.64 -26.99 8.93
C PRO A 227 -16.24 -25.73 9.54
N ALA A 228 -15.56 -25.08 10.49
CA ALA A 228 -16.02 -23.83 11.09
C ALA A 228 -16.04 -22.69 10.06
N SER A 229 -14.96 -22.53 9.30
CA SER A 229 -14.83 -21.48 8.27
C SER A 229 -15.87 -21.66 7.15
N PHE A 230 -16.04 -22.89 6.67
CA PHE A 230 -17.05 -23.25 5.68
C PHE A 230 -18.46 -22.86 6.14
N ARG A 231 -18.84 -23.25 7.36
CA ARG A 231 -20.16 -22.95 7.94
C ARG A 231 -20.34 -21.47 8.28
N ALA A 232 -19.24 -20.76 8.58
CA ALA A 232 -19.23 -19.31 8.75
C ALA A 232 -19.49 -18.56 7.44
N GLY A 233 -19.25 -19.19 6.29
CA GLY A 233 -19.51 -18.61 4.97
C GLY A 233 -18.27 -18.43 4.10
N LEU A 234 -17.09 -18.92 4.50
CA LEU A 234 -15.88 -18.91 3.68
C LEU A 234 -16.05 -19.82 2.46
N ASP A 235 -15.91 -19.27 1.24
CA ASP A 235 -16.16 -19.97 -0.03
C ASP A 235 -14.91 -20.64 -0.58
N LEU A 236 -13.73 -20.07 -0.35
CA LEU A 236 -12.46 -20.51 -0.94
C LEU A 236 -11.31 -20.40 0.07
N GLU A 237 -10.67 -21.53 0.40
CA GLU A 237 -9.37 -21.56 1.07
C GLU A 237 -8.25 -21.34 0.05
N MET A 238 -7.30 -20.44 0.38
CA MET A 238 -6.06 -20.25 -0.37
C MET A 238 -4.81 -20.36 0.50
N PRO A 239 -3.66 -20.71 -0.10
CA PRO A 239 -3.50 -21.26 -1.45
C PRO A 239 -3.74 -22.77 -1.53
N GLY A 240 -3.64 -23.32 -2.74
CA GLY A 240 -3.56 -24.76 -2.97
C GLY A 240 -2.15 -25.35 -2.78
N PRO A 241 -2.02 -26.65 -2.43
CA PRO A 241 -3.12 -27.57 -2.14
C PRO A 241 -3.79 -27.25 -0.80
N ALA A 242 -5.07 -27.60 -0.70
CA ALA A 242 -5.90 -27.37 0.48
C ALA A 242 -5.25 -27.92 1.76
N ARG A 243 -5.47 -27.24 2.89
CA ARG A 243 -5.00 -27.69 4.22
C ARG A 243 -6.16 -28.03 5.15
N HIS A 244 -7.25 -27.27 5.04
CA HIS A 244 -8.38 -27.36 5.94
C HIS A 244 -9.72 -27.52 5.21
N MET A 245 -9.85 -26.95 4.01
CA MET A 245 -11.02 -27.06 3.15
C MET A 245 -10.75 -28.00 1.96
N GLY A 246 -11.51 -27.91 0.87
CA GLY A 246 -11.39 -28.88 -0.21
C GLY A 246 -11.75 -30.29 0.28
N ASP A 247 -11.04 -31.30 -0.24
CA ASP A 247 -11.30 -32.71 0.11
C ASP A 247 -11.23 -33.01 1.63
N HIS A 248 -10.55 -32.16 2.42
CA HIS A 248 -10.52 -32.26 3.89
C HIS A 248 -11.88 -32.03 4.57
N LEU A 249 -12.86 -31.48 3.85
CA LEU A 249 -14.22 -31.29 4.34
C LEU A 249 -15.07 -32.57 4.26
N LEU A 250 -14.72 -33.53 3.40
CA LEU A 250 -15.54 -34.74 3.16
C LEU A 250 -15.89 -35.51 4.44
N PRO A 251 -14.98 -35.71 5.42
CA PRO A 251 -15.32 -36.41 6.66
C PRO A 251 -16.33 -35.66 7.54
N ALA A 252 -16.46 -34.34 7.37
CA ALA A 252 -17.19 -33.46 8.28
C ALA A 252 -18.51 -32.89 7.71
N LEU A 253 -18.72 -32.95 6.39
CA LEU A 253 -19.73 -32.14 5.69
C LEU A 253 -20.96 -32.88 5.13
N MET A 254 -21.19 -34.15 5.42
CA MET A 254 -22.14 -34.93 4.58
C MET A 254 -23.44 -35.39 5.22
N ASP A 255 -23.79 -34.91 6.42
CA ASP A 255 -24.97 -35.45 7.13
C ASP A 255 -26.06 -34.41 7.47
N THR A 256 -26.00 -33.18 6.93
CA THR A 256 -27.06 -32.16 7.14
C THR A 256 -27.47 -31.44 5.85
N ASP A 257 -28.76 -31.14 5.71
CA ASP A 257 -29.28 -30.30 4.62
C ASP A 257 -28.67 -28.89 4.59
N SER A 258 -28.18 -28.40 5.74
CA SER A 258 -27.56 -27.08 5.85
C SER A 258 -26.18 -27.05 5.17
N ASP A 259 -25.35 -28.06 5.42
CA ASP A 259 -24.02 -28.15 4.81
C ASP A 259 -24.14 -28.34 3.28
N ALA A 260 -25.14 -29.11 2.81
CA ALA A 260 -25.41 -29.26 1.39
C ALA A 260 -25.78 -27.93 0.70
N ARG A 261 -26.70 -27.14 1.30
CA ARG A 261 -27.05 -25.80 0.78
C ARG A 261 -25.86 -24.84 0.80
N ARG A 262 -25.03 -24.89 1.85
CA ARG A 262 -23.84 -24.05 1.95
C ARG A 262 -22.82 -24.40 0.88
N LEU A 263 -22.67 -25.69 0.55
CA LEU A 263 -21.77 -26.16 -0.51
C LEU A 263 -22.24 -25.69 -1.89
N ASP A 264 -23.56 -25.72 -2.14
CA ASP A 264 -24.15 -25.19 -3.36
C ASP A 264 -23.96 -23.68 -3.50
N ASP A 265 -24.09 -22.92 -2.41
CA ASP A 265 -23.83 -21.47 -2.37
C ASP A 265 -22.36 -21.15 -2.69
N ALA A 266 -21.41 -21.86 -2.06
CA ALA A 266 -19.97 -21.68 -2.32
C ALA A 266 -19.63 -21.95 -3.79
N ALA A 267 -20.10 -23.08 -4.33
CA ALA A 267 -19.87 -23.45 -5.74
C ALA A 267 -20.50 -22.43 -6.70
N ALA A 268 -21.70 -21.92 -6.40
CA ALA A 268 -22.36 -20.90 -7.22
C ALA A 268 -21.61 -19.57 -7.23
N ARG A 269 -21.05 -19.13 -6.09
CA ARG A 269 -20.24 -17.90 -6.00
C ARG A 269 -18.93 -18.00 -6.78
N LEU A 270 -18.26 -19.14 -6.71
CA LEU A 270 -17.05 -19.42 -7.50
C LEU A 270 -17.35 -19.46 -9.00
N ALA A 271 -18.42 -20.13 -9.41
CA ALA A 271 -18.86 -20.14 -10.80
C ALA A 271 -19.22 -18.73 -11.30
N ARG A 272 -19.86 -17.92 -10.45
CA ARG A 272 -20.19 -16.52 -10.77
C ARG A 272 -18.93 -15.66 -10.96
N LEU A 273 -17.90 -15.81 -10.12
CA LEU A 273 -16.62 -15.13 -10.35
C LEU A 273 -16.02 -15.55 -11.69
N ALA A 274 -15.97 -16.86 -11.97
CA ALA A 274 -15.45 -17.38 -13.24
C ALA A 274 -16.22 -16.83 -14.45
N GLU A 275 -17.54 -16.69 -14.36
CA GLU A 275 -18.34 -16.05 -15.42
C GLU A 275 -18.03 -14.55 -15.56
N ARG A 276 -17.89 -13.82 -14.46
CA ARG A 276 -17.58 -12.37 -14.50
C ARG A 276 -16.24 -12.07 -15.17
N VAL A 277 -15.25 -12.93 -14.98
CA VAL A 277 -13.90 -12.75 -15.55
C VAL A 277 -13.70 -13.44 -16.91
N SER A 278 -14.73 -14.10 -17.48
CA SER A 278 -14.61 -14.81 -18.77
C SER A 278 -14.74 -13.90 -20.00
N HIS A 279 -15.07 -12.63 -19.78
CA HIS A 279 -15.28 -11.63 -20.81
C HIS A 279 -14.43 -10.37 -20.58
N PRO A 280 -13.09 -10.49 -20.51
CA PRO A 280 -12.22 -9.32 -20.32
C PRO A 280 -12.25 -8.41 -21.54
N LEU A 281 -11.97 -7.12 -21.32
CA LEU A 281 -11.68 -6.21 -22.43
C LEU A 281 -10.36 -6.61 -23.14
N PRO A 282 -10.20 -6.28 -24.43
CA PRO A 282 -8.93 -6.50 -25.11
C PRO A 282 -7.85 -5.54 -24.56
N TRP A 283 -6.64 -6.06 -24.36
CA TRP A 283 -5.46 -5.25 -24.05
C TRP A 283 -5.00 -4.44 -25.27
N ASP A 284 -4.90 -3.12 -25.12
CA ASP A 284 -4.34 -2.22 -26.12
C ASP A 284 -2.84 -1.98 -25.88
N SER A 285 -2.01 -2.61 -26.72
CA SER A 285 -0.56 -2.50 -26.72
C SER A 285 -0.02 -1.30 -27.49
N SER A 286 -0.86 -0.45 -28.07
CA SER A 286 -0.43 0.71 -28.85
C SER A 286 0.41 1.69 -28.01
N ALA A 287 1.32 2.40 -28.68
CA ALA A 287 2.17 3.40 -28.03
C ALA A 287 1.33 4.52 -27.38
N ALA A 288 0.19 4.89 -27.98
CA ALA A 288 -0.72 5.90 -27.43
C ALA A 288 -1.34 5.43 -26.11
N ALA A 289 -1.82 4.18 -26.04
CA ALA A 289 -2.38 3.63 -24.80
C ALA A 289 -1.31 3.50 -23.70
N GLN A 290 -0.09 3.10 -24.07
CA GLN A 290 1.04 3.07 -23.13
C GLN A 290 1.37 4.47 -22.58
N ALA A 291 1.43 5.48 -23.45
CA ALA A 291 1.67 6.86 -23.05
C ALA A 291 0.55 7.38 -22.13
N GLN A 292 -0.71 7.05 -22.43
CA GLN A 292 -1.85 7.46 -21.61
C GLN A 292 -1.82 6.82 -20.21
N ARG A 293 -1.45 5.54 -20.10
CA ARG A 293 -1.24 4.88 -18.80
C ARG A 293 -0.17 5.59 -17.99
N ARG A 294 1.01 5.84 -18.58
CA ARG A 294 2.12 6.58 -17.95
C ARG A 294 1.68 7.98 -17.50
N HIS A 295 0.99 8.72 -18.37
CA HIS A 295 0.47 10.04 -18.06
C HIS A 295 -0.50 10.05 -16.87
N THR A 296 -1.36 9.03 -16.79
CA THR A 296 -2.33 8.87 -15.68
C THR A 296 -1.61 8.59 -14.36
N LEU A 297 -0.54 7.77 -14.38
CA LEU A 297 0.28 7.50 -13.20
C LEU A 297 1.08 8.73 -12.75
N GLU A 298 1.57 9.54 -13.68
CA GLU A 298 2.27 10.80 -13.39
C GLU A 298 1.31 11.84 -12.79
N GLU A 299 0.11 11.97 -13.37
CA GLU A 299 -0.97 12.79 -12.83
C GLU A 299 -1.33 12.35 -11.42
N ALA A 300 -1.48 11.04 -11.19
CA ALA A 300 -1.82 10.48 -9.88
C ALA A 300 -0.73 10.72 -8.83
N ALA A 301 0.54 10.59 -9.21
CA ALA A 301 1.67 10.92 -8.34
C ALA A 301 1.62 12.40 -7.92
N ALA A 302 1.52 13.33 -8.89
CA ALA A 302 1.46 14.76 -8.61
C ALA A 302 0.23 15.17 -7.78
N ALA A 303 -0.93 14.58 -8.07
CA ALA A 303 -2.17 14.84 -7.33
C ALA A 303 -2.13 14.33 -5.89
N GLY A 304 -1.28 13.34 -5.59
CA GLY A 304 -1.03 12.84 -4.24
C GLY A 304 -0.01 13.66 -3.45
N PHE A 305 0.78 14.54 -4.09
CA PHE A 305 1.77 15.35 -3.38
C PHE A 305 1.09 16.40 -2.51
N VAL A 306 1.41 16.36 -1.22
CA VAL A 306 0.84 17.26 -0.22
C VAL A 306 1.87 18.30 0.18
N LEU A 307 1.63 19.55 -0.21
CA LEU A 307 2.43 20.69 0.22
C LEU A 307 2.00 21.12 1.62
N LEU A 308 2.80 20.82 2.64
CA LEU A 308 2.47 21.13 4.03
C LEU A 308 2.60 22.63 4.31
N HIS A 309 3.71 23.22 3.88
CA HIS A 309 3.90 24.68 3.92
C HIS A 309 4.78 25.15 2.77
N ASN A 310 4.65 26.44 2.43
CA ASN A 310 5.42 27.11 1.39
C ASN A 310 5.63 28.58 1.75
N ARG A 311 6.70 28.88 2.48
CA ARG A 311 7.04 30.22 2.96
C ARG A 311 7.50 31.09 1.80
N GLN A 312 7.06 32.35 1.81
CA GLN A 312 7.37 33.34 0.77
C GLN A 312 7.02 32.87 -0.65
N ARG A 313 6.16 31.84 -0.79
CA ARG A 313 5.82 31.21 -2.07
C ARG A 313 7.08 30.78 -2.85
N LEU A 314 8.03 30.12 -2.17
CA LEU A 314 9.24 29.58 -2.80
C LEU A 314 8.91 28.60 -3.93
N LEU A 315 7.90 27.74 -3.73
CA LEU A 315 7.38 26.88 -4.79
C LEU A 315 6.20 27.53 -5.54
N PRO A 316 6.07 27.31 -6.86
CA PRO A 316 7.01 26.58 -7.72
C PRO A 316 8.35 27.32 -7.88
N LEU A 317 9.43 26.59 -8.17
CA LEU A 317 10.76 27.16 -8.36
C LEU A 317 10.84 27.91 -9.68
N ASP A 318 11.24 29.18 -9.62
CA ASP A 318 11.60 29.95 -10.81
C ASP A 318 12.85 29.36 -11.46
N ALA A 319 12.73 28.88 -12.70
CA ALA A 319 13.86 28.37 -13.47
C ALA A 319 14.46 29.49 -14.33
N GLN A 320 15.59 30.05 -13.90
CA GLN A 320 16.31 31.09 -14.65
C GLN A 320 17.73 30.66 -15.01
N ALA A 321 18.17 31.03 -16.21
CA ALA A 321 19.52 30.70 -16.69
C ALA A 321 20.60 31.28 -15.77
N GLY A 322 21.58 30.46 -15.40
CA GLY A 322 22.67 30.83 -14.49
C GLY A 322 22.37 30.70 -13.00
N GLN A 323 21.13 30.36 -12.61
CA GLN A 323 20.84 29.96 -11.24
C GLN A 323 21.44 28.58 -10.94
N ARG A 324 21.74 28.35 -9.66
CA ARG A 324 22.22 27.07 -9.14
C ARG A 324 21.18 26.41 -8.27
N LEU A 325 20.87 25.15 -8.59
CA LEU A 325 20.00 24.30 -7.79
C LEU A 325 20.82 23.11 -7.27
N ALA A 326 20.92 22.99 -5.94
CA ALA A 326 21.47 21.79 -5.32
C ALA A 326 20.34 20.78 -5.06
N VAL A 327 20.46 19.59 -5.64
CA VAL A 327 19.63 18.45 -5.29
C VAL A 327 20.40 17.63 -4.26
N ILE A 328 19.84 17.44 -3.08
CA ILE A 328 20.52 16.76 -1.98
C ILE A 328 19.66 15.60 -1.47
N GLY A 329 20.28 14.53 -1.01
CA GLY A 329 19.59 13.46 -0.27
C GLY A 329 19.55 12.13 -1.02
N PRO A 330 19.54 11.00 -0.28
CA PRO A 330 19.65 9.67 -0.88
C PRO A 330 18.47 9.33 -1.80
N ASN A 331 17.26 9.76 -1.45
CA ASN A 331 16.05 9.46 -2.23
C ASN A 331 15.99 10.22 -3.56
N ALA A 332 16.94 11.13 -3.84
CA ALA A 332 17.04 11.77 -5.15
C ALA A 332 17.52 10.79 -6.25
N THR A 333 18.35 9.80 -5.90
CA THR A 333 18.87 8.78 -6.83
C THR A 333 18.30 7.40 -6.57
N THR A 334 18.01 7.07 -5.32
CA THR A 334 17.42 5.79 -4.91
C THR A 334 16.12 6.03 -4.16
N PRO A 335 15.06 6.50 -4.85
CA PRO A 335 13.78 6.77 -4.22
C PRO A 335 13.09 5.47 -3.77
N CYS A 336 12.21 5.58 -2.78
CA CYS A 336 11.27 4.52 -2.45
C CYS A 336 10.01 4.66 -3.30
N PHE A 337 9.85 3.77 -4.27
CA PHE A 337 8.69 3.75 -5.17
C PHE A 337 7.48 3.02 -4.59
N GLN A 338 7.71 2.02 -3.72
CA GLN A 338 6.71 1.12 -3.15
C GLN A 338 7.16 0.56 -1.80
N GLY A 339 6.21 0.07 -1.00
CA GLY A 339 6.51 -0.65 0.24
C GLY A 339 7.02 -2.08 0.00
N GLY A 340 7.45 -2.73 1.07
CA GLY A 340 7.86 -4.12 1.06
C GLY A 340 6.68 -5.06 1.33
N THR A 341 6.35 -5.89 0.35
CA THR A 341 5.47 -7.06 0.46
C THR A 341 6.25 -8.31 0.07
N PHE A 342 5.70 -9.49 0.34
CA PHE A 342 6.36 -10.75 -0.05
C PHE A 342 6.55 -10.89 -1.57
N ALA A 343 5.62 -10.35 -2.35
CA ALA A 343 5.72 -10.23 -3.80
C ALA A 343 5.69 -8.74 -4.15
N ARG A 344 6.87 -8.17 -4.38
CA ARG A 344 6.99 -6.79 -4.86
C ARG A 344 6.67 -6.71 -6.34
N VAL A 345 6.15 -5.58 -6.78
CA VAL A 345 6.01 -5.29 -8.22
C VAL A 345 7.43 -5.10 -8.79
N ALA A 346 7.81 -5.94 -9.74
CA ALA A 346 9.09 -5.81 -10.41
C ALA A 346 9.05 -4.58 -11.35
N LEU A 347 10.05 -3.71 -11.21
CA LEU A 347 10.10 -2.45 -11.94
C LEU A 347 10.95 -2.56 -13.18
N MET A 348 10.55 -1.80 -14.21
CA MET A 348 11.37 -1.65 -15.40
C MET A 348 12.75 -1.06 -15.03
N PRO A 349 13.87 -1.63 -15.50
CA PRO A 349 15.17 -1.02 -15.33
C PRO A 349 15.21 0.39 -15.96
N GLY A 350 15.93 1.32 -15.33
CA GLY A 350 16.12 2.67 -15.89
C GLY A 350 14.92 3.61 -15.73
N LEU A 351 14.07 3.40 -14.72
CA LEU A 351 13.11 4.44 -14.31
C LEU A 351 13.85 5.75 -14.01
N ILE A 352 13.27 6.86 -14.47
CA ILE A 352 13.84 8.19 -14.29
C ILE A 352 13.76 8.57 -12.81
N SER A 353 14.92 8.72 -12.18
CA SER A 353 15.02 9.16 -10.79
C SER A 353 14.58 10.63 -10.63
N PRO A 354 14.22 11.06 -9.40
CA PRO A 354 14.00 12.47 -9.08
C PRO A 354 15.12 13.39 -9.56
N LEU A 355 16.39 13.01 -9.32
CA LEU A 355 17.55 13.79 -9.77
C LEU A 355 17.60 13.92 -11.29
N GLU A 356 17.39 12.84 -12.02
CA GLU A 356 17.42 12.85 -13.49
C GLU A 356 16.28 13.69 -14.07
N ALA A 357 15.07 13.57 -13.54
CA ALA A 357 13.94 14.36 -13.99
C ALA A 357 14.12 15.86 -13.70
N ILE A 358 14.62 16.21 -12.51
CA ILE A 358 14.96 17.60 -12.16
C ILE A 358 16.04 18.14 -13.11
N ARG A 359 17.10 17.37 -13.38
CA ARG A 359 18.13 17.75 -14.36
C ARG A 359 17.54 18.00 -15.74
N GLN A 360 16.72 17.07 -16.25
CA GLN A 360 16.09 17.22 -17.55
C GLN A 360 15.22 18.49 -17.63
N ARG A 361 14.43 18.78 -16.58
CA ARG A 361 13.50 19.90 -16.56
C ARG A 361 14.17 21.26 -16.35
N PHE A 362 15.12 21.36 -15.42
CA PHE A 362 15.71 22.64 -15.00
C PHE A 362 16.96 23.02 -15.80
N SER A 363 17.79 22.05 -16.22
CA SER A 363 18.92 22.35 -17.12
C SER A 363 18.45 22.81 -18.49
N ALA A 364 17.28 22.36 -18.95
CA ALA A 364 16.65 22.88 -20.17
C ALA A 364 16.33 24.38 -20.10
N ALA A 365 16.17 24.94 -18.88
CA ALA A 365 16.00 26.36 -18.63
C ALA A 365 17.33 27.09 -18.30
N GLY A 366 18.48 26.40 -18.43
CA GLY A 366 19.80 26.97 -18.15
C GLY A 366 20.20 27.00 -16.67
N VAL A 367 19.50 26.27 -15.79
CA VAL A 367 19.85 26.15 -14.37
C VAL A 367 21.01 25.16 -14.21
N GLU A 368 22.04 25.53 -13.44
CA GLU A 368 23.15 24.67 -13.06
C GLU A 368 22.72 23.73 -11.94
N ILE A 369 22.68 22.41 -12.20
CA ILE A 369 22.28 21.41 -11.21
C ILE A 369 23.48 20.73 -10.60
N SER A 370 23.60 20.80 -9.28
CA SER A 370 24.58 20.03 -8.51
C SER A 370 23.90 18.96 -7.66
N TYR A 371 24.63 17.91 -7.29
CA TYR A 371 24.10 16.81 -6.48
C TYR A 371 25.06 16.40 -5.37
N ALA A 372 24.51 16.13 -4.19
CA ALA A 372 25.19 15.46 -3.09
C ALA A 372 24.25 14.47 -2.41
N GLN A 373 24.74 13.28 -2.06
CA GLN A 373 23.89 12.27 -1.41
C GLN A 373 23.52 12.67 0.02
N GLY A 374 24.43 13.33 0.75
CA GLY A 374 24.21 13.82 2.11
C GLY A 374 24.38 12.74 3.20
N VAL A 375 23.72 11.60 3.05
CA VAL A 375 23.78 10.46 3.98
C VAL A 375 23.60 9.13 3.25
N GLU A 376 23.99 8.03 3.89
CA GLU A 376 23.66 6.68 3.40
C GLU A 376 22.16 6.39 3.54
N SER A 377 21.65 5.49 2.70
CA SER A 377 20.26 5.00 2.80
C SER A 377 20.16 3.90 3.86
N ASP A 378 19.09 3.93 4.65
CA ASP A 378 18.80 2.92 5.68
C ASP A 378 18.17 1.65 5.11
N TYR A 379 18.91 0.97 4.22
CA TYR A 379 18.53 -0.38 3.81
C TYR A 379 18.93 -1.39 4.88
N ARG A 380 18.04 -2.32 5.20
CA ARG A 380 18.35 -3.49 6.03
C ARG A 380 19.42 -4.35 5.36
N ILE A 381 19.28 -4.54 4.05
CA ILE A 381 20.24 -5.21 3.17
C ILE A 381 20.52 -4.27 1.99
N PRO A 382 21.72 -3.66 1.92
CA PRO A 382 22.08 -2.78 0.83
C PRO A 382 22.02 -3.49 -0.53
N PRO A 383 21.28 -2.96 -1.52
CA PRO A 383 20.99 -3.69 -2.74
C PRO A 383 22.20 -3.77 -3.68
N LEU A 384 22.30 -4.88 -4.41
CA LEU A 384 23.44 -5.21 -5.27
C LEU A 384 23.42 -4.58 -6.67
N HIS A 385 22.28 -4.10 -7.16
CA HIS A 385 22.09 -3.79 -8.58
C HIS A 385 22.97 -2.64 -9.11
N HIS A 386 23.49 -1.78 -8.23
CA HIS A 386 24.43 -0.71 -8.62
C HIS A 386 25.89 -1.16 -8.67
N LEU A 387 26.18 -2.40 -8.29
CA LEU A 387 27.54 -2.91 -8.21
C LEU A 387 27.96 -3.58 -9.53
N PRO A 388 29.27 -3.56 -9.85
CA PRO A 388 29.81 -4.19 -11.06
C PRO A 388 29.90 -5.71 -10.91
N LEU A 389 28.75 -6.37 -10.73
CA LEU A 389 28.65 -7.82 -10.60
C LEU A 389 28.50 -8.47 -11.98
N ARG A 390 29.33 -9.50 -12.23
CA ARG A 390 29.29 -10.26 -13.49
C ARG A 390 29.25 -11.76 -13.27
N THR A 391 28.61 -12.48 -14.17
CA THR A 391 28.70 -13.95 -14.23
C THR A 391 30.09 -14.37 -14.71
N ALA A 392 30.42 -15.65 -14.58
CA ALA A 392 31.66 -16.20 -15.16
C ALA A 392 31.73 -16.04 -16.69
N ALA A 393 30.58 -15.92 -17.36
CA ALA A 393 30.47 -15.67 -18.80
C ALA A 393 30.55 -14.17 -19.16
N GLY A 394 30.66 -13.27 -18.16
CA GLY A 394 30.80 -11.82 -18.36
C GLY A 394 29.48 -11.04 -18.42
N GLU A 395 28.34 -11.71 -18.31
CA GLU A 395 27.01 -11.09 -18.25
C GLU A 395 26.84 -10.31 -16.94
N ARG A 396 26.02 -9.26 -16.91
CA ARG A 396 25.74 -8.52 -15.66
C ARG A 396 24.81 -9.34 -14.77
N GLY A 397 25.14 -9.45 -13.48
CA GLY A 397 24.30 -10.11 -12.47
C GLY A 397 24.96 -11.32 -11.80
N LEU A 398 24.12 -12.20 -11.26
CA LEU A 398 24.43 -13.39 -10.48
C LEU A 398 24.13 -14.65 -11.31
N ASP A 399 25.07 -15.58 -11.41
CA ASP A 399 24.84 -16.95 -11.94
C ASP A 399 24.22 -17.80 -10.84
N VAL A 400 23.02 -18.32 -11.11
CA VAL A 400 22.25 -19.16 -10.17
C VAL A 400 22.11 -20.55 -10.75
N ALA A 401 22.64 -21.55 -10.03
CA ALA A 401 22.57 -22.96 -10.41
C ALA A 401 21.76 -23.76 -9.39
N TYR A 402 20.86 -24.60 -9.90
CA TYR A 402 19.99 -25.46 -9.11
C TYR A 402 20.42 -26.91 -9.30
N ALA A 403 20.64 -27.63 -8.21
CA ALA A 403 21.09 -29.01 -8.23
C ALA A 403 20.21 -29.93 -7.38
N THR A 404 20.04 -31.18 -7.83
CA THR A 404 19.38 -32.24 -7.06
C THR A 404 20.26 -32.68 -5.89
N ALA A 405 19.72 -33.54 -5.02
CA ALA A 405 20.48 -34.16 -3.92
C ALA A 405 21.70 -34.97 -4.40
N ALA A 406 21.68 -35.49 -5.63
CA ALA A 406 22.80 -36.19 -6.25
C ALA A 406 23.90 -35.22 -6.77
N GLY A 407 23.72 -33.91 -6.65
CA GLY A 407 24.63 -32.88 -7.14
C GLY A 407 24.52 -32.60 -8.65
N GLU A 408 23.51 -33.19 -9.33
CA GLU A 408 23.25 -32.92 -10.74
C GLU A 408 22.61 -31.54 -10.91
N VAL A 409 23.26 -30.65 -11.68
CA VAL A 409 22.72 -29.33 -12.00
C VAL A 409 21.59 -29.47 -13.02
N VAL A 410 20.37 -29.19 -12.59
CA VAL A 410 19.13 -29.33 -13.39
C VAL A 410 18.68 -28.03 -14.04
N HIS A 411 19.12 -26.88 -13.54
CA HIS A 411 18.81 -25.58 -14.12
C HIS A 411 19.89 -24.54 -13.82
N ARG A 412 20.03 -23.56 -14.72
CA ARG A 412 20.88 -22.39 -14.57
C ARG A 412 20.17 -21.15 -15.10
N GLU A 413 20.39 -20.03 -14.43
CA GLU A 413 19.89 -18.72 -14.88
C GLU A 413 20.77 -17.58 -14.39
N VAL A 414 20.57 -16.39 -14.97
CA VAL A 414 21.19 -15.15 -14.53
C VAL A 414 20.13 -14.26 -13.88
N ARG A 415 20.45 -13.70 -12.71
CA ARG A 415 19.57 -12.83 -11.91
C ARG A 415 20.25 -11.51 -11.57
N ASP A 416 19.48 -10.43 -11.47
CA ASP A 416 19.95 -9.10 -11.04
C ASP A 416 19.13 -8.62 -9.83
N ALA A 417 19.07 -9.47 -8.80
CA ALA A 417 18.29 -9.25 -7.59
C ALA A 417 19.13 -9.48 -6.33
N SER A 418 18.79 -8.75 -5.27
CA SER A 418 19.41 -8.88 -3.94
C SER A 418 18.71 -9.91 -3.07
N SER A 419 17.53 -10.37 -3.47
CA SER A 419 16.76 -11.42 -2.80
C SER A 419 16.13 -12.30 -3.88
N LEU A 420 16.34 -13.61 -3.77
CA LEU A 420 15.75 -14.62 -4.65
C LEU A 420 14.81 -15.46 -3.79
N ILE A 421 13.54 -15.51 -4.18
CA ILE A 421 12.48 -16.20 -3.43
C ILE A 421 11.76 -17.17 -4.38
N TRP A 422 11.51 -18.38 -3.89
CA TRP A 422 10.79 -19.42 -4.62
C TRP A 422 9.60 -19.89 -3.80
N PHE A 423 8.46 -20.07 -4.47
CA PHE A 423 7.21 -20.55 -3.89
C PHE A 423 6.80 -21.84 -4.55
N ARG A 424 6.68 -22.90 -3.73
CA ARG A 424 6.27 -24.27 -4.07
C ARG A 424 7.15 -24.95 -5.12
N ASP A 425 7.35 -24.36 -6.28
CA ASP A 425 8.17 -24.88 -7.35
C ASP A 425 9.48 -24.09 -7.45
N MET A 426 10.57 -24.82 -7.69
CA MET A 426 11.87 -24.25 -7.98
C MET A 426 12.36 -24.69 -9.38
N PRO A 427 13.00 -23.80 -10.17
CA PRO A 427 13.43 -24.13 -11.53
C PRO A 427 14.28 -25.40 -11.62
N GLY A 428 13.84 -26.35 -12.46
CA GLY A 428 14.49 -27.65 -12.66
C GLY A 428 14.31 -28.67 -11.52
N VAL A 429 14.15 -28.22 -10.28
CA VAL A 429 13.96 -29.06 -9.09
C VAL A 429 12.50 -29.54 -8.96
N GLY A 430 11.53 -28.69 -9.32
CA GLY A 430 10.10 -28.99 -9.23
C GLY A 430 9.49 -28.68 -7.86
N ASP A 431 8.44 -29.41 -7.50
CA ASP A 431 7.63 -29.20 -6.29
C ASP A 431 8.45 -29.47 -5.01
N MET A 432 8.88 -28.39 -4.35
CA MET A 432 9.71 -28.39 -3.15
C MET A 432 9.05 -29.13 -1.99
N LEU A 433 7.72 -29.20 -1.92
CA LEU A 433 7.03 -29.96 -0.86
C LEU A 433 7.24 -31.47 -1.01
N ARG A 434 7.58 -31.95 -2.20
CA ARG A 434 7.82 -33.37 -2.50
C ARG A 434 9.28 -33.78 -2.35
N LEU A 435 10.16 -32.86 -1.94
CA LEU A 435 11.57 -33.17 -1.73
C LEU A 435 11.74 -34.14 -0.57
N THR A 436 12.23 -35.35 -0.87
CA THR A 436 12.62 -36.36 0.13
C THR A 436 14.09 -36.25 0.55
N GLU A 437 14.90 -35.58 -0.27
CA GLU A 437 16.33 -35.35 -0.05
C GLU A 437 16.66 -33.86 -0.30
N ARG A 438 17.79 -33.39 0.24
CA ARG A 438 18.15 -31.96 0.15
C ARG A 438 18.67 -31.60 -1.23
N ALA A 439 18.00 -30.66 -1.91
CA ALA A 439 18.52 -30.02 -3.12
C ALA A 439 19.44 -28.85 -2.75
N THR A 440 20.12 -28.25 -3.73
CA THR A 440 21.04 -27.12 -3.50
C THR A 440 20.81 -26.01 -4.50
N VAL A 441 20.85 -24.76 -4.03
CA VAL A 441 21.00 -23.57 -4.88
C VAL A 441 22.37 -22.95 -4.66
N THR A 442 23.10 -22.71 -5.75
CA THR A 442 24.37 -21.99 -5.74
C THR A 442 24.20 -20.66 -6.46
N VAL A 443 24.60 -19.57 -5.83
CA VAL A 443 24.63 -18.23 -6.40
C VAL A 443 26.08 -17.77 -6.49
N SER A 444 26.52 -17.30 -7.65
CA SER A 444 27.91 -16.86 -7.83
C SER A 444 28.05 -15.65 -8.75
N CYS A 445 29.08 -14.84 -8.50
CA CYS A 445 29.44 -13.73 -9.38
C CYS A 445 30.92 -13.34 -9.20
N GLN A 446 31.45 -12.62 -10.17
CA GLN A 446 32.67 -11.85 -10.07
C GLN A 446 32.32 -10.42 -9.67
N PHE A 447 32.96 -9.94 -8.61
CA PHE A 447 32.86 -8.57 -8.14
C PHE A 447 34.23 -7.90 -8.28
N THR A 448 34.29 -6.75 -8.95
CA THR A 448 35.50 -5.92 -9.02
C THR A 448 35.30 -4.67 -8.16
N ALA A 449 36.14 -4.48 -7.15
CA ALA A 449 36.03 -3.34 -6.24
C ALA A 449 36.33 -2.03 -7.00
N PRO A 450 35.38 -1.09 -7.11
CA PRO A 450 35.62 0.18 -7.81
C PRO A 450 36.55 1.13 -7.04
N VAL A 451 36.61 1.01 -5.70
CA VAL A 451 37.43 1.86 -4.83
C VAL A 451 38.11 1.03 -3.75
N SER A 452 39.23 1.50 -3.22
CA SER A 452 39.88 0.84 -2.08
C SER A 452 39.14 1.16 -0.77
N GLY A 453 38.99 0.17 0.11
CA GLY A 453 38.45 0.35 1.46
C GLY A 453 37.80 -0.90 2.03
N ARG A 454 37.05 -0.75 3.12
CA ARG A 454 36.32 -1.85 3.76
C ARG A 454 34.91 -1.94 3.19
N TYR A 455 34.62 -3.05 2.54
CA TYR A 455 33.30 -3.38 2.02
C TYR A 455 32.53 -4.21 3.02
N GLY A 456 31.27 -3.85 3.28
CA GLY A 456 30.32 -4.70 3.98
C GLY A 456 29.63 -5.66 3.01
N PHE A 457 29.45 -6.92 3.39
CA PHE A 457 28.69 -7.92 2.65
C PHE A 457 27.64 -8.56 3.57
N TRP A 458 26.41 -8.65 3.07
CA TRP A 458 25.28 -9.27 3.75
C TRP A 458 24.98 -10.58 3.06
N ILE A 459 24.78 -11.63 3.85
CA ILE A 459 24.34 -12.93 3.36
C ILE A 459 23.34 -13.54 4.33
N GLY A 460 22.28 -14.11 3.79
CA GLY A 460 21.39 -14.95 4.55
C GLY A 460 20.45 -15.73 3.66
N GLY A 461 19.56 -16.48 4.30
CA GLY A 461 18.56 -17.28 3.61
C GLY A 461 17.66 -18.01 4.59
N THR A 462 16.75 -18.81 4.03
CA THR A 462 15.84 -19.67 4.80
C THR A 462 16.44 -21.03 5.18
N GLY A 463 17.69 -21.28 4.77
CA GLY A 463 18.45 -22.48 5.08
C GLY A 463 19.89 -22.12 5.47
N GLU A 464 20.73 -23.13 5.70
CA GLU A 464 22.16 -22.91 5.88
C GLU A 464 22.76 -22.39 4.57
N VAL A 465 23.45 -21.25 4.64
CA VAL A 465 24.12 -20.61 3.50
C VAL A 465 25.62 -20.54 3.77
N ALA A 466 26.43 -21.23 2.97
CA ALA A 466 27.88 -21.18 3.02
C ALA A 466 28.42 -20.14 2.02
N LEU A 467 29.15 -19.14 2.52
CA LEU A 467 29.82 -18.14 1.69
C LEU A 467 31.28 -18.51 1.41
N GLN A 468 31.67 -18.41 0.15
CA GLN A 468 33.03 -18.56 -0.33
C GLN A 468 33.46 -17.29 -1.08
N LEU A 469 34.71 -16.87 -0.84
CA LEU A 469 35.41 -15.84 -1.61
C LEU A 469 36.67 -16.48 -2.21
N ASN A 470 36.83 -16.38 -3.54
CA ASN A 470 37.94 -16.99 -4.28
C ASN A 470 38.15 -18.50 -4.00
N GLY A 471 37.05 -19.22 -3.72
CA GLY A 471 37.05 -20.64 -3.40
C GLY A 471 37.36 -20.98 -1.93
N GLU A 472 37.72 -20.00 -1.09
CA GLU A 472 37.87 -20.20 0.34
C GLU A 472 36.56 -19.91 1.06
N ARG A 473 36.12 -20.82 1.94
CA ARG A 473 34.91 -20.63 2.75
C ARG A 473 35.19 -19.63 3.87
N VAL A 474 34.51 -18.48 3.83
CA VAL A 474 34.75 -17.37 4.76
C VAL A 474 33.66 -17.21 5.83
N ALA A 475 32.45 -17.72 5.58
CA ALA A 475 31.35 -17.66 6.55
C ALA A 475 30.31 -18.75 6.31
N ILE A 476 29.52 -19.02 7.35
CA ILE A 476 28.30 -19.82 7.28
C ILE A 476 27.21 -19.02 8.00
N PHE A 477 26.09 -18.82 7.33
CA PHE A 477 24.87 -18.33 7.94
C PHE A 477 23.94 -19.53 8.19
N ASN A 478 23.56 -19.77 9.43
CA ASN A 478 22.66 -20.87 9.78
C ASN A 478 21.22 -20.36 9.80
N GLY A 479 20.54 -20.48 8.65
CA GLY A 479 19.13 -20.15 8.53
C GLY A 479 18.18 -21.28 8.94
N GLU A 480 18.60 -22.23 9.81
CA GLU A 480 17.78 -23.40 10.16
C GLU A 480 16.32 -23.01 10.36
N ALA A 481 15.43 -23.82 9.77
CA ALA A 481 14.00 -23.64 9.91
C ALA A 481 13.62 -23.82 11.38
N LEU A 482 13.64 -22.75 12.18
CA LEU A 482 12.80 -22.66 13.37
C LEU A 482 11.40 -23.05 12.90
N ASP A 483 10.83 -24.13 13.41
CA ASP A 483 9.44 -24.51 13.13
C ASP A 483 8.55 -23.24 13.18
N GLY A 484 7.71 -22.97 12.17
CA GLY A 484 6.81 -21.81 12.18
C GLY A 484 6.67 -20.98 10.90
N ASP A 485 6.54 -19.65 11.05
CA ASP A 485 6.09 -18.69 10.03
C ASP A 485 7.13 -18.37 8.94
N ILE A 486 7.21 -19.22 7.91
CA ILE A 486 8.14 -19.03 6.78
C ILE A 486 7.94 -17.69 6.05
N MET A 487 6.71 -17.19 5.94
CA MET A 487 6.42 -15.92 5.27
C MET A 487 7.04 -14.74 6.03
N GLY A 488 6.83 -14.67 7.35
CA GLY A 488 7.47 -13.67 8.20
C GLY A 488 9.00 -13.70 8.10
N LYS A 489 9.62 -14.88 7.98
CA LYS A 489 11.08 -14.99 7.79
C LYS A 489 11.55 -14.40 6.46
N LEU A 490 10.84 -14.66 5.36
CA LEU A 490 11.16 -14.09 4.04
C LEU A 490 11.13 -12.56 4.10
N MET A 491 10.19 -11.98 4.86
CA MET A 491 10.09 -10.52 5.05
C MET A 491 11.13 -9.96 6.01
N GLN A 492 11.48 -10.69 7.07
CA GLN A 492 12.53 -10.29 8.01
C GLN A 492 13.92 -10.32 7.37
N ALA A 493 14.14 -11.25 6.43
CA ALA A 493 15.41 -11.48 5.74
C ALA A 493 16.61 -11.58 6.71
N PRO A 494 16.60 -12.53 7.67
CA PRO A 494 17.67 -12.67 8.66
C PRO A 494 19.02 -12.91 7.98
N HIS A 495 20.07 -12.22 8.40
CA HIS A 495 21.35 -12.22 7.70
C HIS A 495 22.51 -12.03 8.67
N THR A 496 23.71 -12.27 8.17
CA THR A 496 24.96 -11.84 8.81
C THR A 496 25.68 -10.81 7.95
N ARG A 497 26.40 -9.89 8.59
CA ARG A 497 27.25 -8.89 7.95
C ARG A 497 28.71 -9.28 8.14
N LEU A 498 29.47 -9.25 7.04
CA LEU A 498 30.90 -9.50 6.99
C LEU A 498 31.60 -8.27 6.41
N GLU A 499 32.85 -8.05 6.77
CA GLU A 499 33.64 -6.95 6.23
C GLU A 499 34.98 -7.40 5.69
N PHE A 500 35.30 -6.99 4.47
CA PHE A 500 36.56 -7.31 3.81
C PHE A 500 37.26 -6.04 3.32
N PRO A 501 38.57 -5.87 3.56
CA PRO A 501 39.36 -4.84 2.93
C PRO A 501 39.64 -5.23 1.47
N LEU A 502 39.35 -4.34 0.52
CA LEU A 502 39.60 -4.56 -0.91
C LEU A 502 40.36 -3.38 -1.50
N GLN A 503 41.16 -3.64 -2.54
CA GLN A 503 41.82 -2.61 -3.34
C GLN A 503 41.04 -2.31 -4.62
N ALA A 504 41.09 -1.06 -5.08
CA ALA A 504 40.48 -0.69 -6.35
C ALA A 504 41.03 -1.56 -7.51
N GLY A 505 40.13 -2.15 -8.29
CA GLY A 505 40.44 -3.07 -9.37
C GLY A 505 40.67 -4.53 -8.93
N GLU A 506 40.69 -4.82 -7.63
CA GLU A 506 40.72 -6.19 -7.13
C GLU A 506 39.41 -6.92 -7.47
N SER A 507 39.53 -8.11 -8.07
CA SER A 507 38.39 -8.95 -8.43
C SER A 507 38.27 -10.15 -7.50
N LEU A 508 37.08 -10.38 -6.99
CA LEU A 508 36.73 -11.54 -6.16
C LEU A 508 35.68 -12.39 -6.83
N THR A 509 35.79 -13.71 -6.70
CA THR A 509 34.68 -14.63 -6.99
C THR A 509 33.88 -14.83 -5.72
N PHE A 510 32.66 -14.30 -5.69
CA PHE A 510 31.66 -14.55 -4.67
C PHE A 510 30.88 -15.82 -5.02
N ARG A 511 30.74 -16.73 -4.07
CA ARG A 511 29.90 -17.93 -4.21
C ARG A 511 29.17 -18.24 -2.91
N ALA A 512 27.84 -18.28 -2.96
CA ALA A 512 26.98 -18.69 -1.87
C ALA A 512 26.26 -19.99 -2.24
N GLU A 513 26.26 -20.96 -1.33
CA GLU A 513 25.58 -22.24 -1.52
C GLU A 513 24.58 -22.45 -0.39
N MET A 514 23.31 -22.71 -0.72
CA MET A 514 22.26 -22.99 0.25
C MET A 514 21.63 -24.35 0.01
N ALA A 515 21.56 -25.16 1.07
CA ALA A 515 20.83 -26.41 1.07
C ALA A 515 19.33 -26.16 1.26
N LEU A 516 18.51 -26.89 0.49
CA LEU A 516 17.06 -26.75 0.41
C LEU A 516 16.39 -28.00 0.96
N GLY A 517 15.36 -27.82 1.78
CA GLY A 517 14.55 -28.91 2.33
C GLY A 517 13.13 -28.89 1.77
N SER A 518 12.25 -29.74 2.32
CA SER A 518 10.82 -29.63 2.04
C SER A 518 10.26 -28.39 2.72
N SER A 519 9.79 -27.43 1.92
CA SER A 519 9.14 -26.19 2.38
C SER A 519 8.23 -25.65 1.28
N ILE A 520 7.20 -24.91 1.68
CA ILE A 520 6.34 -24.18 0.74
C ILE A 520 7.08 -23.00 0.10
N ALA A 521 8.10 -22.46 0.76
CA ALA A 521 8.89 -21.36 0.23
C ALA A 521 10.33 -21.40 0.73
N HIS A 522 11.24 -20.88 -0.09
CA HIS A 522 12.64 -20.65 0.25
C HIS A 522 13.09 -19.27 -0.25
N GLY A 523 14.05 -18.69 0.44
CA GLY A 523 14.68 -17.44 0.03
C GLY A 523 16.17 -17.41 0.35
N ILE A 524 16.95 -16.71 -0.48
CA ILE A 524 18.37 -16.40 -0.27
C ILE A 524 18.60 -14.93 -0.64
N TRP A 525 19.36 -14.21 0.17
CA TRP A 525 19.56 -12.77 -0.01
C TRP A 525 21.00 -12.34 0.23
N PHE A 526 21.35 -11.28 -0.47
CA PHE A 526 22.69 -10.75 -0.60
C PHE A 526 22.66 -9.23 -0.59
N GLY A 527 23.63 -8.62 0.06
CA GLY A 527 23.83 -7.18 0.00
C GLY A 527 25.29 -6.82 0.03
N CYS A 528 25.61 -5.62 -0.41
CA CYS A 528 26.96 -5.11 -0.33
C CYS A 528 26.96 -3.58 -0.21
N GLN A 529 27.75 -3.10 0.74
CA GLN A 529 27.94 -1.68 1.01
C GLN A 529 29.40 -1.31 0.70
N PRO A 530 29.64 -0.43 -0.28
CA PRO A 530 30.96 0.14 -0.54
C PRO A 530 31.48 0.98 0.63
N PRO A 531 32.81 1.16 0.76
CA PRO A 531 33.37 2.07 1.75
C PRO A 531 32.96 3.51 1.46
N GLN A 532 32.60 4.24 2.51
CA GLN A 532 32.44 5.68 2.43
C GLN A 532 33.82 6.35 2.29
N THR A 533 34.05 7.00 1.14
CA THR A 533 35.36 7.62 0.80
C THR A 533 35.39 9.13 1.00
N ILE A 534 34.23 9.75 1.28
CA ILE A 534 34.06 11.20 1.45
C ILE A 534 33.16 11.50 2.65
N ASP A 535 33.24 12.72 3.19
CA ASP A 535 32.28 13.22 4.17
C ASP A 535 30.99 13.66 3.44
N LEU A 536 29.98 12.78 3.41
CA LEU A 536 28.72 13.01 2.70
C LEU A 536 27.96 14.23 3.24
N LEU A 537 27.99 14.44 4.56
CA LEU A 537 27.28 15.54 5.20
C LEU A 537 27.94 16.87 4.87
N GLN A 538 29.27 16.96 5.01
CA GLN A 538 30.00 18.18 4.69
C GLN A 538 29.87 18.54 3.20
N GLN A 539 29.93 17.54 2.31
CA GLN A 539 29.68 17.76 0.89
C GLN A 539 28.29 18.35 0.65
N ALA A 540 27.23 17.77 1.23
CA ALA A 540 25.88 18.31 1.09
C ALA A 540 25.76 19.76 1.58
N VAL A 541 26.39 20.09 2.71
CA VAL A 541 26.42 21.46 3.23
C VAL A 541 27.11 22.42 2.25
N ASP A 542 28.22 22.02 1.65
CA ASP A 542 28.95 22.86 0.69
C ASP A 542 28.15 23.09 -0.60
N HIS A 543 27.47 22.05 -1.10
CA HIS A 543 26.52 22.18 -2.22
C HIS A 543 25.35 23.11 -1.88
N ALA A 544 24.78 23.00 -0.66
CA ALA A 544 23.70 23.86 -0.21
C ALA A 544 24.12 25.34 -0.15
N ARG A 545 25.31 25.64 0.39
CA ARG A 545 25.86 27.01 0.47
C ARG A 545 26.11 27.64 -0.89
N ALA A 546 26.48 26.83 -1.89
CA ALA A 546 26.83 27.31 -3.23
C ALA A 546 25.63 27.52 -4.16
N ALA A 547 24.43 27.09 -3.75
CA ALA A 547 23.21 27.11 -4.57
C ALA A 547 22.26 28.25 -4.19
N ASP A 548 21.43 28.68 -5.15
CA ASP A 548 20.36 29.66 -4.93
C ASP A 548 19.14 29.04 -4.27
N ASN A 549 18.82 27.79 -4.64
CA ASN A 549 17.76 26.98 -4.06
C ASN A 549 18.25 25.56 -3.80
N VAL A 550 17.67 24.89 -2.82
CA VAL A 550 17.97 23.49 -2.52
C VAL A 550 16.70 22.66 -2.59
N VAL A 551 16.77 21.49 -3.22
CA VAL A 551 15.76 20.44 -3.15
C VAL A 551 16.36 19.25 -2.40
N LEU A 552 15.94 19.07 -1.15
CA LEU A 552 16.38 18.00 -0.26
C LEU A 552 15.37 16.85 -0.31
N VAL A 553 15.71 15.75 -1.00
CA VAL A 553 14.87 14.57 -1.17
C VAL A 553 15.30 13.48 -0.19
N ILE A 554 14.49 13.29 0.85
CA ILE A 554 14.78 12.40 1.98
C ILE A 554 13.55 11.57 2.34
N GLY A 555 13.72 10.55 3.18
CA GLY A 555 12.62 9.73 3.63
C GLY A 555 12.99 8.27 3.84
N GLU A 556 12.02 7.41 3.57
CA GLU A 556 12.07 5.99 3.87
C GLU A 556 12.70 5.18 2.72
N THR A 557 13.09 3.95 3.04
CA THR A 557 13.35 2.87 2.10
C THR A 557 12.17 1.88 2.14
N ALA A 558 12.17 0.89 1.23
CA ALA A 558 11.15 -0.15 1.23
C ALA A 558 11.14 -1.02 2.51
N ASP A 559 12.16 -0.89 3.37
CA ASP A 559 12.25 -1.60 4.66
C ASP A 559 11.47 -0.92 5.79
N ALA A 560 11.03 0.34 5.60
CA ALA A 560 10.27 1.08 6.62
C ALA A 560 8.78 0.74 6.62
N GLY A 561 8.17 0.61 5.44
CA GLY A 561 6.80 0.14 5.26
C GLY A 561 6.83 -1.30 4.79
N LEU A 562 6.75 -2.24 5.71
CA LEU A 562 7.01 -3.65 5.48
C LEU A 562 5.88 -4.53 6.00
N GLU A 563 5.36 -5.39 5.14
CA GLU A 563 4.47 -6.47 5.55
C GLU A 563 5.16 -7.39 6.59
N SER A 564 4.41 -7.81 7.60
CA SER A 564 4.84 -8.61 8.76
C SER A 564 5.66 -7.88 9.81
N ILE A 565 5.96 -6.57 9.66
CA ILE A 565 6.73 -5.80 10.64
C ILE A 565 6.15 -4.40 10.82
N ASP A 566 5.66 -4.08 12.02
CA ASP A 566 5.33 -2.70 12.41
C ASP A 566 6.58 -1.93 12.83
N ARG A 567 6.54 -0.59 12.67
CA ARG A 567 7.63 0.27 13.16
C ARG A 567 7.46 0.62 14.63
N ASP A 568 8.55 1.06 15.25
CA ASP A 568 8.60 1.41 16.68
C ASP A 568 8.52 2.92 16.95
N ALA A 569 8.78 3.76 15.94
CA ALA A 569 8.87 5.21 16.10
C ALA A 569 8.29 5.98 14.89
N THR A 570 7.90 7.24 15.14
CA THR A 570 7.49 8.20 14.09
C THR A 570 8.64 9.06 13.56
N ALA A 571 9.80 9.00 14.19
CA ALA A 571 10.93 9.86 13.86
C ALA A 571 11.63 9.41 12.58
N LEU A 572 12.08 10.38 11.78
CA LEU A 572 13.05 10.10 10.73
C LEU A 572 14.38 9.63 11.33
N PRO A 573 15.19 8.86 10.58
CA PRO A 573 16.51 8.44 11.02
C PRO A 573 17.39 9.63 11.45
N ALA A 574 18.16 9.45 12.53
CA ALA A 574 18.89 10.54 13.18
C ALA A 574 19.88 11.27 12.26
N HIS A 575 20.53 10.54 11.34
CA HIS A 575 21.45 11.13 10.38
C HIS A 575 20.71 11.94 9.29
N GLN A 576 19.49 11.56 8.89
CA GLN A 576 18.65 12.38 8.01
C GLN A 576 18.19 13.66 8.72
N VAL A 577 17.84 13.57 10.01
CA VAL A 577 17.52 14.75 10.84
C VAL A 577 18.72 15.70 10.93
N ALA A 578 19.94 15.17 11.10
CA ALA A 578 21.17 15.96 11.08
C ALA A 578 21.41 16.64 9.72
N LEU A 579 21.19 15.91 8.61
CA LEU A 579 21.28 16.45 7.25
C LEU A 579 20.30 17.60 7.02
N ILE A 580 19.02 17.42 7.38
CA ILE A 580 17.99 18.45 7.24
C ILE A 580 18.41 19.74 7.95
N ARG A 581 18.82 19.65 9.21
CA ARG A 581 19.23 20.81 10.02
C ARG A 581 20.45 21.50 9.40
N ALA A 582 21.46 20.74 9.00
CA ALA A 582 22.69 21.29 8.44
C ALA A 582 22.44 21.98 7.09
N VAL A 583 21.62 21.39 6.22
CA VAL A 583 21.26 21.94 4.90
C VAL A 583 20.38 23.18 5.04
N CYS A 584 19.33 23.15 5.87
CA CYS A 584 18.45 24.32 6.07
C CYS A 584 19.21 25.50 6.71
N ALA A 585 20.14 25.22 7.63
CA ALA A 585 21.00 26.26 8.21
C ALA A 585 22.00 26.84 7.18
N ALA A 586 22.48 26.00 6.26
CA ALA A 586 23.38 26.43 5.19
C ALA A 586 22.67 27.23 4.09
N ASN A 587 21.41 26.89 3.81
CA ASN A 587 20.58 27.57 2.82
C ASN A 587 19.11 27.64 3.25
N PRO A 588 18.59 28.83 3.60
CA PRO A 588 17.20 28.98 4.04
C PRO A 588 16.18 28.80 2.90
N ARG A 589 16.60 28.77 1.63
CA ARG A 589 15.75 28.47 0.46
C ARG A 589 15.75 26.97 0.15
N THR A 590 15.55 26.17 1.19
CA THR A 590 15.49 24.71 1.09
C THR A 590 14.04 24.23 1.00
N VAL A 591 13.75 23.46 -0.04
CA VAL A 591 12.54 22.65 -0.20
C VAL A 591 12.86 21.24 0.29
N VAL A 592 12.14 20.74 1.29
CA VAL A 592 12.25 19.34 1.73
C VAL A 592 11.14 18.52 1.08
N VAL A 593 11.53 17.45 0.39
CA VAL A 593 10.65 16.47 -0.25
C VAL A 593 10.72 15.17 0.56
N LEU A 594 9.62 14.82 1.22
CA LEU A 594 9.49 13.65 2.09
C LEU A 594 8.89 12.46 1.34
N ASN A 595 9.74 11.50 0.96
CA ASN A 595 9.37 10.24 0.32
C ASN A 595 9.18 9.15 1.40
N VAL A 596 7.99 9.15 2.03
CA VAL A 596 7.64 8.34 3.21
C VAL A 596 6.25 7.74 3.06
N ALA A 597 5.96 6.58 3.63
CA ALA A 597 4.63 5.97 3.64
C ALA A 597 3.92 6.05 5.01
N HIS A 598 4.42 6.86 5.93
CA HIS A 598 3.85 7.03 7.26
C HIS A 598 3.73 8.50 7.66
N PRO A 599 2.84 8.84 8.60
CA PRO A 599 2.96 10.06 9.38
C PRO A 599 4.32 10.10 10.09
N VAL A 600 5.09 11.17 9.91
CA VAL A 600 6.42 11.31 10.54
C VAL A 600 6.46 12.53 11.46
N ASP A 601 7.38 12.53 12.41
CA ASP A 601 7.70 13.74 13.19
C ASP A 601 8.25 14.82 12.26
N THR A 602 7.53 15.93 12.16
CA THR A 602 7.88 17.06 11.30
C THR A 602 8.61 18.19 12.02
N GLY A 603 8.90 18.05 13.32
CA GLY A 603 9.58 19.08 14.12
C GLY A 603 10.97 19.43 13.58
N CYS A 604 11.67 18.48 12.95
CA CYS A 604 12.97 18.73 12.31
C CYS A 604 12.88 19.57 11.02
N LEU A 605 11.68 19.80 10.49
CA LEU A 605 11.43 20.46 9.21
C LEU A 605 11.06 21.94 9.36
N ALA A 606 11.02 22.45 10.59
CA ALA A 606 10.54 23.80 10.90
C ALA A 606 11.35 24.91 10.20
N ASP A 607 12.61 24.67 9.87
CA ASP A 607 13.49 25.64 9.19
C ASP A 607 13.43 25.56 7.66
N ALA A 608 12.78 24.53 7.09
CA ALA A 608 12.61 24.43 5.65
C ALA A 608 11.67 25.52 5.12
N ALA A 609 12.01 26.12 3.98
CA ALA A 609 11.13 27.11 3.34
C ALA A 609 9.87 26.47 2.77
N ALA A 610 9.96 25.25 2.25
CA ALA A 610 8.81 24.46 1.84
C ALA A 610 8.98 23.00 2.24
N VAL A 611 7.88 22.32 2.55
CA VAL A 611 7.86 20.88 2.86
C VAL A 611 6.75 20.23 2.06
N MET A 612 7.08 19.17 1.33
CA MET A 612 6.14 18.41 0.52
C MET A 612 6.24 16.92 0.84
N VAL A 613 5.11 16.30 1.21
CA VAL A 613 5.00 14.85 1.34
C VAL A 613 4.63 14.27 0.00
N VAL A 614 5.46 13.36 -0.51
CA VAL A 614 5.24 12.74 -1.83
C VAL A 614 4.77 11.29 -1.74
N TRP A 615 4.73 10.73 -0.53
CA TRP A 615 4.36 9.33 -0.31
C TRP A 615 5.31 8.34 -1.00
N TYR A 616 4.80 7.17 -1.38
CA TYR A 616 5.41 6.29 -2.38
C TYR A 616 4.67 6.49 -3.72
N PRO A 617 5.22 7.29 -4.64
CA PRO A 617 4.49 7.79 -5.81
C PRO A 617 4.40 6.80 -6.98
N GLY A 618 4.95 5.60 -6.83
CA GLY A 618 5.09 4.67 -7.95
C GLY A 618 6.12 5.14 -8.98
N GLN A 619 6.11 4.50 -10.15
CA GLN A 619 7.19 4.59 -11.13
C GLN A 619 7.36 5.98 -11.81
N GLU A 620 6.35 6.85 -11.72
CA GLU A 620 6.39 8.21 -12.31
C GLU A 620 6.87 9.28 -11.33
N PHE A 621 7.45 8.90 -10.19
CA PHE A 621 7.88 9.85 -9.16
C PHE A 621 8.77 10.97 -9.71
N GLY A 622 9.84 10.63 -10.43
CA GLY A 622 10.78 11.62 -10.96
C GLY A 622 10.10 12.68 -11.84
N PRO A 623 9.44 12.28 -12.94
CA PRO A 623 8.69 13.19 -13.81
C PRO A 623 7.65 14.04 -13.06
N ALA A 624 6.84 13.42 -12.20
CA ALA A 624 5.83 14.13 -11.42
C ALA A 624 6.45 15.18 -10.48
N LEU A 625 7.55 14.85 -9.79
CA LEU A 625 8.25 15.77 -8.90
C LEU A 625 8.83 16.96 -9.66
N ALA A 626 9.51 16.72 -10.78
CA ALA A 626 10.09 17.79 -11.59
C ALA A 626 9.00 18.74 -12.12
N SER A 627 7.87 18.18 -12.56
CA SER A 627 6.70 18.92 -13.04
C SER A 627 6.08 19.80 -11.94
N VAL A 628 5.90 19.27 -10.73
CA VAL A 628 5.38 20.03 -9.59
C VAL A 628 6.36 21.09 -9.12
N LEU A 629 7.66 20.78 -9.02
CA LEU A 629 8.67 21.76 -8.63
C LEU A 629 8.75 22.93 -9.62
N ALA A 630 8.60 22.66 -10.92
CA ALA A 630 8.61 23.70 -11.96
C ALA A 630 7.26 24.42 -12.12
N GLY A 631 6.21 23.96 -11.44
CA GLY A 631 4.88 24.54 -11.50
C GLY A 631 4.05 24.15 -12.72
N ASP A 632 4.52 23.21 -13.55
CA ASP A 632 3.78 22.69 -14.70
C ASP A 632 2.53 21.91 -14.24
N ARG A 633 2.62 21.26 -13.07
CA ARG A 633 1.50 20.66 -12.34
C ARG A 633 1.38 21.28 -10.96
N GLU A 634 0.19 21.23 -10.39
CA GLU A 634 -0.07 21.69 -9.02
C GLU A 634 0.14 20.53 -8.02
N PRO A 635 0.69 20.78 -6.81
CA PRO A 635 0.56 19.86 -5.69
C PRO A 635 -0.91 19.86 -5.25
N GLY A 636 -1.66 18.88 -5.75
CA GLY A 636 -3.11 18.79 -5.56
C GLY A 636 -3.54 18.01 -4.32
N GLY A 637 -2.59 17.57 -3.50
CA GLY A 637 -2.83 16.61 -2.43
C GLY A 637 -3.31 17.25 -1.13
N ARG A 638 -4.07 16.48 -0.35
CA ARG A 638 -4.52 16.77 1.02
C ARG A 638 -4.23 15.57 1.90
N LEU A 639 -3.74 15.76 3.11
CA LEU A 639 -3.36 14.67 4.00
C LEU A 639 -4.55 13.73 4.24
N PRO A 640 -4.44 12.42 3.92
CA PRO A 640 -5.48 11.44 4.22
C PRO A 640 -5.35 10.88 5.65
N VAL A 641 -4.40 11.41 6.43
CA VAL A 641 -3.99 10.97 7.77
C VAL A 641 -3.53 12.16 8.59
N THR A 642 -3.70 12.12 9.91
CA THR A 642 -3.24 13.18 10.81
C THR A 642 -1.77 13.00 11.14
N PHE A 643 -0.98 14.07 11.03
CA PHE A 643 0.39 14.12 11.53
C PHE A 643 0.38 14.78 12.90
N ALA A 644 0.71 14.03 13.94
CA ALA A 644 0.77 14.57 15.28
C ALA A 644 2.14 15.19 15.60
N GLN A 645 2.20 16.00 16.66
CA GLN A 645 3.46 16.61 17.09
C GLN A 645 4.44 15.57 17.66
N ARG A 646 3.92 14.55 18.35
CA ARG A 646 4.69 13.45 18.96
C ARG A 646 3.88 12.16 18.88
N LEU A 647 4.55 11.01 19.03
CA LEU A 647 3.86 9.71 19.08
C LEU A 647 2.81 9.66 20.21
N ASP A 648 3.09 10.28 21.36
CA ASP A 648 2.18 10.34 22.51
C ASP A 648 0.90 11.16 22.27
N ASP A 649 0.80 11.88 21.17
CA ASP A 649 -0.43 12.57 20.81
C ASP A 649 -1.49 11.62 20.26
N TYR A 650 -1.08 10.51 19.63
CA TYR A 650 -1.97 9.55 19.00
C TYR A 650 -2.76 8.71 20.02
N PRO A 651 -3.97 8.24 19.63
CA PRO A 651 -4.74 7.29 20.43
C PRO A 651 -4.05 5.93 20.56
N VAL A 652 -3.32 5.53 19.52
CA VAL A 652 -2.73 4.19 19.38
C VAL A 652 -1.22 4.35 19.20
N ARG A 653 -0.47 3.93 20.21
CA ARG A 653 0.98 4.17 20.33
C ARG A 653 1.82 2.90 20.28
N SER A 654 1.15 1.75 20.28
CA SER A 654 1.74 0.43 20.16
C SER A 654 0.76 -0.44 19.39
N LEU A 655 1.31 -1.31 18.55
CA LEU A 655 0.58 -2.32 17.78
C LEU A 655 0.85 -3.74 18.30
N THR A 656 1.58 -3.85 19.41
CA THR A 656 1.91 -5.10 20.07
C THR A 656 0.72 -5.56 20.92
N PRO A 657 0.23 -6.81 20.73
CA PRO A 657 -0.78 -7.39 21.61
C PRO A 657 -0.26 -7.53 23.05
N ASP A 658 -1.17 -7.62 24.02
CA ASP A 658 -0.80 -7.91 25.40
C ASP A 658 -0.35 -9.37 25.59
N ALA A 659 -0.02 -9.75 26.82
CA ALA A 659 0.46 -11.11 27.13
C ALA A 659 -0.58 -12.23 26.85
N ALA A 660 -1.87 -11.90 26.73
CA ALA A 660 -2.92 -12.83 26.32
C ALA A 660 -3.08 -12.91 24.79
N GLY A 661 -2.35 -12.07 24.05
CA GLY A 661 -2.46 -11.93 22.61
C GLY A 661 -3.58 -10.97 22.19
N ASP A 662 -4.12 -10.16 23.10
CA ASP A 662 -5.21 -9.23 22.81
C ASP A 662 -4.67 -7.85 22.39
N LEU A 663 -5.18 -7.33 21.26
CA LEU A 663 -4.94 -5.97 20.78
C LEU A 663 -6.21 -5.15 20.97
N TRP A 664 -6.18 -4.23 21.94
CA TRP A 664 -7.37 -3.50 22.38
C TRP A 664 -7.64 -2.24 21.55
N TYR A 665 -8.88 -2.10 21.07
CA TYR A 665 -9.35 -0.92 20.32
C TYR A 665 -10.07 0.07 21.25
N HIS A 666 -9.34 0.57 22.25
CA HIS A 666 -9.88 1.44 23.30
C HIS A 666 -10.32 2.83 22.82
N GLU A 667 -9.76 3.30 21.71
CA GLU A 667 -10.13 4.56 21.07
C GLU A 667 -11.53 4.51 20.43
N ARG A 668 -12.09 3.32 20.23
CA ARG A 668 -13.42 3.12 19.64
C ARG A 668 -13.53 3.84 18.29
N GLN A 669 -14.57 4.64 18.07
CA GLN A 669 -14.74 5.43 16.86
C GLN A 669 -13.74 6.59 16.71
N GLN A 670 -12.95 6.92 17.74
CA GLN A 670 -12.05 8.08 17.73
C GLN A 670 -10.67 7.74 17.13
N VAL A 671 -10.65 7.20 15.92
CA VAL A 671 -9.42 6.96 15.15
C VAL A 671 -8.97 8.24 14.45
N GLY A 672 -7.66 8.49 14.41
CA GLY A 672 -7.07 9.61 13.67
C GLY A 672 -7.57 10.98 14.15
N TYR A 673 -7.91 11.87 13.23
CA TYR A 673 -8.38 13.23 13.51
C TYR A 673 -9.60 13.29 14.44
N ARG A 674 -10.43 12.23 14.51
CA ARG A 674 -11.55 12.17 15.46
C ARG A 674 -11.06 12.23 16.91
N TRP A 675 -9.92 11.62 17.21
CA TRP A 675 -9.28 11.70 18.53
C TRP A 675 -8.86 13.12 18.90
N PHE A 676 -8.26 13.83 17.94
CA PHE A 676 -7.78 15.20 18.08
C PHE A 676 -8.95 16.17 18.23
N SER A 677 -9.97 16.03 17.37
CA SER A 677 -11.21 16.79 17.41
C SER A 677 -11.94 16.63 18.75
N ALA A 678 -12.10 15.40 19.26
CA ALA A 678 -12.75 15.15 20.55
C ALA A 678 -12.06 15.83 21.75
N ARG A 679 -10.78 16.16 21.63
CA ARG A 679 -9.94 16.72 22.70
C ARG A 679 -9.57 18.17 22.47
N GLU A 680 -10.02 18.76 21.35
CA GLU A 680 -9.59 20.08 20.90
C GLU A 680 -8.05 20.22 20.89
N ARG A 681 -7.36 19.12 20.55
CA ARG A 681 -5.90 19.04 20.54
C ARG A 681 -5.38 19.38 19.14
N PRO A 682 -4.43 20.31 18.98
CA PRO A 682 -3.86 20.61 17.68
C PRO A 682 -3.00 19.44 17.17
N ALA A 683 -3.15 19.13 15.89
CA ALA A 683 -2.19 18.30 15.16
C ALA A 683 -0.93 19.12 14.79
N ALA A 684 0.14 18.46 14.33
CA ALA A 684 1.19 19.16 13.59
C ALA A 684 0.68 19.54 12.19
N TRP A 685 -0.01 18.59 11.55
CA TRP A 685 -0.75 18.80 10.31
C TRP A 685 -2.04 17.98 10.35
N ALA A 686 -3.18 18.62 10.17
CA ALA A 686 -4.47 17.97 10.35
C ALA A 686 -4.85 17.10 9.15
N PHE A 687 -5.76 16.15 9.38
CA PHE A 687 -6.44 15.43 8.31
C PHE A 687 -7.11 16.43 7.35
N GLY A 688 -6.93 16.21 6.05
CA GLY A 688 -7.38 17.09 4.99
C GLY A 688 -6.45 18.28 4.70
N HIS A 689 -5.38 18.51 5.47
CA HIS A 689 -4.47 19.64 5.25
C HIS A 689 -3.65 19.48 3.97
N GLY A 690 -3.46 20.56 3.23
CA GLY A 690 -2.54 20.61 2.10
C GLY A 690 -2.73 21.87 1.26
N LEU A 691 -1.63 22.48 0.85
CA LEU A 691 -1.62 23.70 0.05
C LEU A 691 -1.57 23.37 -1.45
N GLY A 692 -2.08 24.29 -2.26
CA GLY A 692 -1.87 24.34 -3.70
C GLY A 692 -0.96 25.52 -4.08
N TYR A 693 -0.79 25.72 -5.39
CA TYR A 693 -0.14 26.92 -5.91
C TYR A 693 -1.14 28.03 -6.24
N ALA A 694 -2.42 27.67 -6.44
CA ALA A 694 -3.49 28.63 -6.61
C ALA A 694 -3.92 29.26 -5.27
N ASP A 695 -4.63 30.38 -5.36
CA ASP A 695 -5.20 31.11 -4.22
C ASP A 695 -6.71 30.95 -4.25
N ILE A 696 -7.20 29.84 -3.69
CA ILE A 696 -8.62 29.46 -3.74
C ILE A 696 -9.27 29.71 -2.38
N THR A 697 -10.42 30.37 -2.39
CA THR A 697 -11.21 30.68 -1.20
C THR A 697 -12.65 30.23 -1.34
N LEU A 698 -13.26 29.78 -0.25
CA LEU A 698 -14.71 29.55 -0.17
C LEU A 698 -15.40 30.90 0.05
N THR A 699 -16.15 31.39 -0.93
CA THR A 699 -16.80 32.71 -0.89
C THR A 699 -18.23 32.65 -0.38
N ALA A 700 -18.92 31.53 -0.60
CA ALA A 700 -20.26 31.29 -0.07
C ALA A 700 -20.51 29.80 0.16
N ALA A 701 -21.32 29.48 1.16
CA ALA A 701 -21.87 28.15 1.40
C ALA A 701 -23.33 28.26 1.83
N ALA A 702 -24.19 27.37 1.35
CA ALA A 702 -25.60 27.32 1.71
C ALA A 702 -26.05 25.87 1.87
N LEU A 703 -26.61 25.55 3.03
CA LEU A 703 -27.28 24.29 3.32
C LEU A 703 -28.76 24.40 2.94
N THR A 704 -29.28 23.44 2.19
CA THR A 704 -30.67 23.39 1.73
C THR A 704 -31.26 22.00 1.90
N GLY A 705 -32.59 21.91 2.00
CA GLY A 705 -33.31 20.64 2.13
C GLY A 705 -33.90 20.46 3.52
N ASP A 706 -35.14 19.99 3.59
CA ASP A 706 -35.92 19.87 4.82
C ASP A 706 -36.11 18.41 5.28
N GLU A 707 -35.50 17.48 4.54
CA GLU A 707 -35.51 16.04 4.80
C GLU A 707 -34.11 15.47 4.59
N VAL A 708 -33.80 14.39 5.31
CA VAL A 708 -32.48 13.74 5.33
C VAL A 708 -31.98 13.35 3.94
N ASP A 709 -32.87 12.95 3.02
CA ASP A 709 -32.49 12.54 1.66
C ASP A 709 -32.36 13.70 0.67
N GLY A 710 -32.76 14.90 1.07
CA GLY A 710 -32.67 16.11 0.26
C GLY A 710 -31.67 17.13 0.80
N LEU A 711 -30.89 16.79 1.84
CA LEU A 711 -29.97 17.72 2.47
C LEU A 711 -28.73 17.91 1.59
N GLN A 712 -28.55 19.13 1.08
CA GLN A 712 -27.49 19.47 0.14
C GLN A 712 -26.74 20.71 0.61
N LEU A 713 -25.42 20.69 0.44
CA LEU A 713 -24.59 21.87 0.61
C LEU A 713 -24.09 22.37 -0.74
N ARG A 714 -24.43 23.62 -1.07
CA ARG A 714 -23.88 24.33 -2.23
C ARG A 714 -22.75 25.26 -1.79
N CYS A 715 -21.59 25.13 -2.42
CA CYS A 715 -20.38 25.93 -2.18
C CYS A 715 -20.01 26.74 -3.42
N GLN A 716 -19.60 27.99 -3.23
CA GLN A 716 -18.96 28.82 -4.25
C GLN A 716 -17.50 29.05 -3.88
N LEU A 717 -16.61 28.83 -4.83
CA LEU A 717 -15.18 29.00 -4.69
C LEU A 717 -14.68 30.03 -5.69
N GLN A 718 -13.68 30.81 -5.29
CA GLN A 718 -13.02 31.79 -6.15
C GLN A 718 -11.52 31.56 -6.14
N ASN A 719 -10.90 31.51 -7.32
CA ASN A 719 -9.46 31.47 -7.50
C ASN A 719 -8.93 32.84 -7.90
N ARG A 720 -8.02 33.40 -7.11
CA ARG A 720 -7.43 34.72 -7.34
C ARG A 720 -6.07 34.64 -8.06
N ALA A 721 -5.51 33.46 -8.20
CA ALA A 721 -4.24 33.27 -8.88
C ALA A 721 -4.39 33.31 -10.40
N ALA A 722 -3.29 33.61 -11.09
CA ALA A 722 -3.17 33.59 -12.54
C ALA A 722 -2.97 32.18 -13.12
N ARG A 723 -3.29 31.15 -12.34
CA ARG A 723 -3.18 29.74 -12.72
C ARG A 723 -4.40 29.00 -12.21
N ASP A 724 -4.81 27.97 -12.95
CA ASP A 724 -5.81 27.03 -12.49
C ASP A 724 -5.31 26.37 -11.20
N GLY A 725 -6.25 25.97 -10.35
CA GLY A 725 -5.91 25.11 -9.25
C GLY A 725 -7.05 24.24 -8.73
N LYS A 726 -6.72 23.38 -7.79
CA LYS A 726 -7.61 22.39 -7.21
C LYS A 726 -7.94 22.72 -5.76
N ALA A 727 -9.22 22.67 -5.44
CA ALA A 727 -9.73 22.68 -4.07
C ALA A 727 -10.40 21.36 -3.73
N VAL A 728 -10.37 21.00 -2.45
CA VAL A 728 -11.11 19.85 -1.91
C VAL A 728 -11.99 20.37 -0.79
N VAL A 729 -13.29 20.43 -1.02
CA VAL A 729 -14.27 20.83 0.00
C VAL A 729 -14.60 19.59 0.83
N GLN A 730 -14.54 19.73 2.16
CA GLN A 730 -14.72 18.65 3.11
C GLN A 730 -15.84 19.01 4.10
N LEU A 731 -16.78 18.08 4.30
CA LEU A 731 -17.93 18.23 5.18
C LEU A 731 -17.74 17.37 6.41
N TYR A 732 -17.79 17.99 7.59
CA TYR A 732 -17.62 17.31 8.87
C TYR A 732 -18.88 17.45 9.71
N LEU A 733 -19.40 16.33 10.22
CA LEU A 733 -20.56 16.29 11.10
C LEU A 733 -20.15 15.96 12.53
N ARG A 734 -20.69 16.70 13.49
CA ARG A 734 -20.74 16.30 14.90
C ARG A 734 -22.20 16.12 15.30
N GLY A 735 -22.54 14.90 15.68
CA GLY A 735 -23.91 14.51 15.99
C GLY A 735 -24.26 14.55 17.48
N PRO A 736 -25.51 14.19 17.81
CA PRO A 736 -25.97 14.10 19.19
C PRO A 736 -25.08 13.15 20.00
N GLN A 737 -24.66 13.58 21.20
CA GLN A 737 -23.89 12.76 22.15
C GLN A 737 -22.50 12.30 21.64
N THR A 738 -22.00 12.85 20.53
CA THR A 738 -20.63 12.64 20.06
C THR A 738 -19.76 13.87 20.33
N ALA A 739 -18.55 13.66 20.87
CA ALA A 739 -17.61 14.74 21.15
C ALA A 739 -16.70 15.07 19.95
N TRP A 740 -16.65 14.19 18.94
CA TRP A 740 -15.80 14.31 17.75
C TRP A 740 -16.62 14.66 16.51
N SER A 741 -15.96 15.32 15.55
CA SER A 741 -16.47 15.49 14.19
C SER A 741 -16.01 14.34 13.28
N ALA A 742 -16.85 13.93 12.33
CA ALA A 742 -16.54 12.89 11.35
C ALA A 742 -16.82 13.39 9.93
N LEU A 743 -15.95 13.02 8.98
CA LEU A 743 -16.12 13.30 7.56
C LEU A 743 -17.42 12.66 7.07
N ALA A 744 -18.31 13.48 6.56
CA ALA A 744 -19.59 13.07 6.01
C ALA A 744 -19.54 12.98 4.49
N GLU A 745 -18.91 13.96 3.83
CA GLU A 745 -18.76 14.00 2.38
C GLU A 745 -17.58 14.91 1.98
N PHE A 746 -17.05 14.71 0.76
CA PHE A 746 -16.02 15.55 0.16
C PHE A 746 -16.13 15.58 -1.36
N ALA A 747 -15.62 16.63 -1.99
CA ALA A 747 -15.32 16.59 -3.42
C ALA A 747 -14.16 17.51 -3.80
N ALA A 748 -13.38 17.04 -4.78
CA ALA A 748 -12.39 17.84 -5.48
C ALA A 748 -13.04 18.64 -6.62
N VAL A 749 -12.57 19.86 -6.83
CA VAL A 749 -13.00 20.73 -7.94
C VAL A 749 -11.81 21.53 -8.46
N SER A 750 -11.70 21.61 -9.79
CA SER A 750 -10.78 22.54 -10.45
C SER A 750 -11.44 23.91 -10.55
N VAL A 751 -10.72 24.95 -10.12
CA VAL A 751 -11.16 26.35 -10.17
C VAL A 751 -10.23 27.10 -11.14
N PRO A 752 -10.74 27.58 -12.30
CA PRO A 752 -9.90 28.24 -13.29
C PRO A 752 -9.23 29.51 -12.77
N ALA A 753 -8.12 29.90 -13.37
CA ALA A 753 -7.41 31.14 -13.05
C ALA A 753 -8.35 32.36 -13.08
N HIS A 754 -8.33 33.19 -12.03
CA HIS A 754 -9.15 34.40 -11.91
C HIS A 754 -10.67 34.19 -12.06
N ASP A 755 -11.17 32.98 -11.82
CA ASP A 755 -12.58 32.62 -12.02
C ASP A 755 -13.16 31.92 -10.77
N GLU A 756 -14.44 31.55 -10.88
CA GLU A 756 -15.21 30.90 -9.82
C GLU A 756 -15.69 29.50 -10.23
N ALA A 757 -15.90 28.65 -9.25
CA ALA A 757 -16.52 27.34 -9.42
C ALA A 757 -17.63 27.14 -8.39
N THR A 758 -18.68 26.41 -8.78
CA THR A 758 -19.75 25.99 -7.87
C THR A 758 -19.69 24.47 -7.70
N LEU A 759 -19.81 24.03 -6.45
CA LEU A 759 -19.90 22.63 -6.08
C LEU A 759 -21.20 22.39 -5.29
N THR A 760 -21.87 21.27 -5.53
CA THR A 760 -23.00 20.80 -4.71
C THR A 760 -22.66 19.43 -4.16
N LEU A 761 -22.81 19.25 -2.85
CA LEU A 761 -22.53 18.02 -2.11
C LEU A 761 -23.82 17.55 -1.44
N ASP A 762 -24.23 16.32 -1.74
CA ASP A 762 -25.34 15.66 -1.05
C ASP A 762 -24.83 15.13 0.30
N LEU A 763 -25.52 15.46 1.40
CA LEU A 763 -25.19 14.87 2.68
C LEU A 763 -25.81 13.47 2.76
N PRO A 764 -25.01 12.41 2.81
CA PRO A 764 -25.53 11.05 2.76
C PRO A 764 -26.32 10.73 4.03
N ARG A 765 -27.50 10.10 3.90
CA ARG A 765 -28.28 9.59 5.04
C ARG A 765 -27.41 8.82 6.04
N HIS A 766 -26.53 7.97 5.55
CA HIS A 766 -25.67 7.14 6.38
C HIS A 766 -24.78 7.93 7.34
N ALA A 767 -24.31 9.14 6.98
CA ALA A 767 -23.50 9.95 7.88
C ALA A 767 -24.28 10.43 9.12
N LEU A 768 -25.62 10.40 9.04
CA LEU A 768 -26.55 10.75 10.11
C LEU A 768 -27.10 9.52 10.85
N GLN A 769 -26.64 8.31 10.50
CA GLN A 769 -27.05 7.06 11.14
C GLN A 769 -26.01 6.56 12.15
N ARG A 770 -26.47 5.75 13.10
CA ARG A 770 -25.66 4.99 14.05
C ARG A 770 -26.14 3.54 14.10
N TRP A 771 -25.21 2.63 14.36
CA TRP A 771 -25.51 1.22 14.48
C TRP A 771 -26.13 0.92 15.84
N GLN A 772 -27.34 0.36 15.85
CA GLN A 772 -28.02 -0.05 17.08
C GLN A 772 -27.76 -1.52 17.36
N VAL A 773 -26.77 -1.81 18.21
CA VAL A 773 -26.34 -3.19 18.53
C VAL A 773 -27.50 -4.10 18.97
N PRO A 774 -28.43 -3.69 19.86
CA PRO A 774 -29.53 -4.59 20.25
C PRO A 774 -30.50 -4.91 19.12
N ALA A 775 -30.68 -3.99 18.17
CA ALA A 775 -31.62 -4.12 17.06
C ALA A 775 -30.97 -4.67 15.77
N GLN A 776 -29.63 -4.69 15.70
CA GLN A 776 -28.86 -5.08 14.53
C GLN A 776 -29.24 -4.28 13.26
N GLU A 777 -29.47 -2.97 13.39
CA GLU A 777 -29.84 -2.11 12.28
C GLU A 777 -29.27 -0.69 12.39
N TRP A 778 -29.18 -0.02 11.24
CA TRP A 778 -28.79 1.38 11.13
C TRP A 778 -30.00 2.29 11.40
N GLN A 779 -29.93 3.14 12.44
CA GLN A 779 -31.00 4.10 12.75
C GLN A 779 -30.49 5.54 12.68
N LEU A 780 -31.37 6.47 12.31
CA LEU A 780 -31.07 7.90 12.36
C LEU A 780 -30.80 8.34 13.79
N ALA A 781 -29.69 9.03 14.01
CA ALA A 781 -29.39 9.66 15.29
C ALA A 781 -30.14 11.01 15.38
N SER A 782 -31.38 10.97 15.86
CA SER A 782 -32.20 12.16 16.05
C SER A 782 -31.61 13.11 17.10
N GLY A 783 -31.72 14.41 16.88
CA GLY A 783 -31.21 15.45 17.78
C GLY A 783 -30.45 16.55 17.04
N PRO A 784 -29.69 17.38 17.78
CA PRO A 784 -28.91 18.46 17.19
C PRO A 784 -27.67 17.94 16.46
N TRP A 785 -27.42 18.45 15.26
CA TRP A 785 -26.25 18.21 14.44
C TRP A 785 -25.55 19.52 14.12
N HIS A 786 -24.22 19.47 14.13
CA HIS A 786 -23.36 20.55 13.70
C HIS A 786 -22.61 20.11 12.46
N LEU A 787 -22.82 20.81 11.34
CA LEU A 787 -22.11 20.63 10.09
C LEU A 787 -21.05 21.72 9.95
N ALA A 788 -19.80 21.31 9.76
CA ALA A 788 -18.67 22.18 9.47
C ALA A 788 -18.18 21.93 8.04
N VAL A 789 -17.83 23.00 7.33
CA VAL A 789 -17.37 22.99 5.93
C VAL A 789 -16.01 23.64 5.89
N GLY A 790 -15.03 22.96 5.30
CA GLY A 790 -13.65 23.44 5.30
C GLY A 790 -12.78 22.83 4.22
N PHE A 791 -11.50 23.20 4.23
CA PHE A 791 -10.46 22.61 3.39
C PHE A 791 -9.60 21.59 4.15
N ALA A 792 -9.73 21.52 5.47
CA ALA A 792 -9.11 20.55 6.36
C ALA A 792 -9.98 20.39 7.62
N SER A 793 -9.71 19.38 8.44
CA SER A 793 -10.43 19.16 9.70
C SER A 793 -10.22 20.26 10.75
N ASP A 794 -9.21 21.10 10.59
CA ASP A 794 -8.94 22.29 11.40
C ASP A 794 -9.04 23.62 10.61
N ASP A 795 -9.34 23.57 9.30
CA ASP A 795 -9.54 24.75 8.45
C ASP A 795 -11.01 24.91 8.05
N ILE A 796 -11.84 25.25 9.04
CA ILE A 796 -13.29 25.41 8.90
C ILE A 796 -13.63 26.84 8.43
N ARG A 797 -14.44 26.93 7.37
CA ARG A 797 -14.81 28.16 6.67
C ARG A 797 -16.27 28.56 6.86
N ALA A 798 -17.14 27.59 7.10
CA ALA A 798 -18.56 27.81 7.40
C ALA A 798 -19.10 26.70 8.29
N THR A 799 -20.14 27.00 9.05
CA THR A 799 -20.84 26.03 9.91
C THR A 799 -22.34 26.20 9.80
N PHE A 800 -23.08 25.11 9.98
CA PHE A 800 -24.54 25.08 9.96
C PHE A 800 -25.04 24.18 11.08
N ASP A 801 -26.05 24.64 11.82
CA ASP A 801 -26.71 23.83 12.84
C ASP A 801 -28.11 23.42 12.37
N PHE A 802 -28.47 22.16 12.61
CA PHE A 802 -29.82 21.68 12.34
C PHE A 802 -30.25 20.60 13.34
N VAL A 803 -31.56 20.36 13.42
CA VAL A 803 -32.13 19.28 14.23
C VAL A 803 -32.74 18.24 13.32
N LEU A 804 -32.31 16.98 13.48
CA LEU A 804 -32.86 15.82 12.79
C LEU A 804 -33.92 15.14 13.67
N THR A 805 -35.12 14.95 13.14
CA THR A 805 -36.19 14.20 13.83
C THR A 805 -36.12 12.71 13.52
N PRO A 806 -36.77 11.84 14.33
CA PRO A 806 -36.82 10.40 14.07
C PRO A 806 -37.46 10.02 12.72
N ASP A 807 -38.40 10.82 12.21
CA ASP A 807 -39.03 10.64 10.89
C ASP A 807 -38.19 11.22 9.73
N GLY A 808 -36.97 11.69 9.99
CA GLY A 808 -36.03 12.15 8.97
C GLY A 808 -36.21 13.59 8.49
N LYS A 809 -36.97 14.42 9.21
CA LYS A 809 -37.13 15.85 8.91
C LYS A 809 -36.04 16.68 9.53
N ILE A 810 -35.74 17.80 8.89
CA ILE A 810 -34.68 18.73 9.27
C ILE A 810 -35.31 20.07 9.64
N SER A 811 -34.94 20.57 10.81
CA SER A 811 -35.22 21.94 11.23
C SER A 811 -33.91 22.71 11.34
N HIS A 812 -33.67 23.62 10.39
CA HIS A 812 -32.48 24.48 10.35
C HIS A 812 -32.45 25.46 11.52
N ARG A 813 -31.28 25.63 12.14
CA ARG A 813 -31.05 26.54 13.26
C ARG A 813 -29.87 27.47 12.98
N GLY A 814 -30.05 28.39 12.03
CA GLY A 814 -29.09 29.48 11.78
C GLY A 814 -27.85 29.05 11.00
#